data_AF-A0A4S4GJN8-F1
#
_entry.id   AF-A0A4S4GJN8-F1
#
_cell.length_a   1.000
_cell.length_b   1.000
_cell.length_c   1.000
_cell.angle_alpha   90.00
_cell.angle_beta   90.00
_cell.angle_gamma   90.00
#
_symmetry.space_group_name_H-M   'P 1'
#
loop_
_entity.id
_entity.type
_entity.pdbx_description
1 polymer ?
#
loop_
_entity_poly.entity_id
_entity_poly.type
_entity_poly.pdbx_seq_one_letter_code
_entity_poly.pdbx_strand_id
1 'polypeptide(L)'
;MQLETLISDLAFILILGAVVTVLFKWLKQPVVLGYIVAGFLASPHFEYLPSVTTESNIEFWAQLGIVVLLFSLGLEFSFKKLLNTGGSAVVTALIIVIGMMAAGFGIGHVLNFSNMNSLFLGGMLSMSSTTIIIKAFTDLNLRQKKFASLVFAVLIVEDLFAVLMMVILSSIAVNNSVEGGEMLFSVSKLVFFLVIWFLVGVYLLPTLLNAIRRYLNNETLLVVSLGLCFGMAVFSVYCGFSLALGAFVMGSIIAGISYAERIEQVITPVKDLFGAVFFISVGMMVDLHVIEEYISPILILSCVVIVGMIVFGTFGMLITGQPLRIAMESGFSLTQIGEFAFIIASLGMSLGVLNPIIYPIVVAVSVITTFTTPYFIRLADPAYNFVEKHLPRKLHFLINRYTTNATSECETRVLWKTVLKRYLWRILLYSSVIIAIILITLRYLLPWLETIIPSWSRLIADIVALSCMSPFLLALAMPASRKTERERLIAANARFDVPLIVMSLFRMLLSLGFIIYTLSAIHSMRVGWIVGFLIFMLMLIALSGRLRKHMRRIESTFFNNLNERELRRSGRNNNLVSDMHLAYIEVGYGCPFVGDRLIDSNLRQRYGVNVASIQRGSSFIAVPNGTMRIFPGDILGIIGTDEQIQALLPIIEQGNETGGENENRADNIKLTNILLSETSPLIGKTSATSQIRDKYKALLVAIQHSDGTYDHPTGNNLFNPGDILWLVGDPKQLESLK
;
A
#
# COMPACT_ATOMS: atom_id res chain seq x y z
N MET A 1 -5.00 0.10 -44.72
CA MET A 1 -3.90 1.05 -44.40
C MET A 1 -2.74 0.78 -45.33
N GLN A 2 -2.21 1.82 -45.99
CA GLN A 2 -0.95 1.73 -46.74
C GLN A 2 0.22 1.96 -45.77
N LEU A 3 1.23 1.09 -45.74
CA LEU A 3 2.35 1.17 -44.80
C LEU A 3 3.11 2.51 -44.91
N GLU A 4 3.23 3.03 -46.13
CA GLU A 4 3.90 4.29 -46.45
C GLU A 4 3.23 5.49 -45.76
N THR A 5 1.90 5.53 -45.72
CA THR A 5 1.17 6.64 -45.08
C THR A 5 1.36 6.62 -43.56
N LEU A 6 1.33 5.44 -42.94
CA LEU A 6 1.53 5.29 -41.50
C LEU A 6 2.92 5.79 -41.05
N ILE A 7 3.97 5.46 -41.82
CA ILE A 7 5.34 5.88 -41.53
C ILE A 7 5.52 7.38 -41.77
N SER A 8 4.95 7.91 -42.86
CA SER A 8 4.96 9.34 -43.16
C SER A 8 4.28 10.16 -42.07
N ASP A 9 3.09 9.71 -41.63
CA ASP A 9 2.33 10.34 -40.55
C ASP A 9 3.14 10.36 -39.24
N LEU A 10 3.76 9.24 -38.88
CA LEU A 10 4.59 9.17 -37.68
C LEU A 10 5.80 10.11 -37.76
N ALA A 11 6.50 10.13 -38.89
CA ALA A 11 7.65 11.01 -39.08
C ALA A 11 7.25 12.48 -38.93
N PHE A 12 6.14 12.88 -39.56
CA PHE A 12 5.61 14.23 -39.47
C PHE A 12 5.22 14.61 -38.03
N ILE A 13 4.44 13.75 -37.36
CA ILE A 13 4.03 13.90 -35.95
C ILE A 13 5.26 14.13 -35.05
N LEU A 14 6.31 13.31 -35.19
CA LEU A 14 7.50 13.41 -34.34
C LEU A 14 8.32 14.67 -34.62
N ILE A 15 8.50 15.05 -35.88
CA ILE A 15 9.23 16.27 -36.25
C ILE A 15 8.49 17.51 -35.74
N LEU A 16 7.19 17.60 -36.04
CA LEU A 16 6.37 18.72 -35.61
C LEU A 16 6.31 18.80 -34.07
N GLY A 17 6.09 17.67 -33.40
CA GLY A 17 6.13 17.56 -31.95
C GLY A 17 7.45 18.04 -31.37
N ALA A 18 8.60 17.66 -31.95
CA ALA A 18 9.91 18.13 -31.51
C ALA A 18 10.06 19.65 -31.64
N VAL A 19 9.68 20.23 -32.78
CA VAL A 19 9.77 21.69 -33.02
C VAL A 19 8.88 22.46 -32.04
N VAL A 20 7.60 22.08 -31.93
CA VAL A 20 6.63 22.77 -31.08
C VAL A 20 7.00 22.61 -29.60
N THR A 21 7.44 21.44 -29.16
CA THR A 21 7.86 21.27 -27.75
C THR A 21 9.11 22.05 -27.40
N VAL A 22 10.07 22.21 -28.32
CA VAL A 22 11.23 23.11 -28.12
C VAL A 22 10.76 24.54 -27.94
N LEU A 23 9.82 25.00 -28.76
CA LEU A 23 9.22 26.33 -28.64
C LEU A 23 8.49 26.50 -27.30
N PHE A 24 7.73 25.51 -26.86
CA PHE A 24 7.01 25.57 -25.58
C PHE A 24 7.95 25.55 -24.38
N LYS A 25 9.01 24.74 -24.43
CA LYS A 25 10.07 24.75 -23.40
C LYS A 25 10.76 26.11 -23.34
N TRP A 26 10.99 26.76 -24.49
CA TRP A 26 11.54 28.12 -24.56
C TRP A 26 10.59 29.15 -23.91
N LEU A 27 9.28 28.99 -24.11
CA LEU A 27 8.23 29.79 -23.45
C LEU A 27 7.96 29.38 -21.99
N LYS A 28 8.71 28.43 -21.43
CA LYS A 28 8.51 27.84 -20.08
C LYS A 28 7.13 27.23 -19.86
N GLN A 29 6.50 26.73 -20.92
CA GLN A 29 5.20 26.06 -20.88
C GLN A 29 5.36 24.53 -20.70
N PRO A 30 4.34 23.83 -20.19
CA PRO A 30 4.34 22.37 -20.09
C PRO A 30 4.52 21.67 -21.45
N VAL A 31 5.30 20.59 -21.49
CA VAL A 31 5.59 19.85 -22.73
C VAL A 31 4.33 19.20 -23.31
N VAL A 32 3.45 18.67 -22.46
CA VAL A 32 2.17 18.05 -22.87
C VAL A 32 1.31 19.02 -23.68
N LEU A 33 1.27 20.29 -23.29
CA LEU A 33 0.56 21.34 -24.01
C LEU A 33 1.17 21.55 -25.42
N GLY A 34 2.50 21.49 -25.52
CA GLY A 34 3.19 21.54 -26.80
C GLY A 34 2.83 20.37 -27.72
N TYR A 35 2.67 19.15 -27.18
CA TYR A 35 2.19 18.00 -27.96
C TYR A 35 0.75 18.18 -28.46
N ILE A 36 -0.16 18.68 -27.62
CA ILE A 36 -1.55 18.95 -28.03
C ILE A 36 -1.60 20.01 -29.14
N VAL A 37 -0.81 21.09 -29.00
CA VAL A 37 -0.74 22.14 -30.03
C VAL A 37 -0.08 21.62 -31.31
N ALA A 38 0.94 20.78 -31.22
CA ALA A 38 1.50 20.11 -32.39
C ALA A 38 0.45 19.24 -33.09
N GLY A 39 -0.37 18.52 -32.32
CA GLY A 39 -1.49 17.75 -32.85
C GLY A 39 -2.51 18.62 -33.57
N PHE A 40 -2.91 19.72 -32.97
CA PHE A 40 -3.80 20.68 -33.60
C PHE A 40 -3.23 21.22 -34.92
N LEU A 41 -1.94 21.54 -34.97
CA LEU A 41 -1.26 21.98 -36.19
C LEU A 41 -1.11 20.88 -37.25
N ALA A 42 -1.07 19.61 -36.83
CA ALA A 42 -1.08 18.43 -37.71
C ALA A 42 -2.48 17.95 -38.07
N SER A 43 -3.52 18.59 -37.52
CA SER A 43 -4.91 18.19 -37.70
C SER A 43 -5.31 18.29 -39.18
N PRO A 44 -6.15 17.37 -39.70
CA PRO A 44 -6.77 17.52 -41.02
C PRO A 44 -7.54 18.84 -41.19
N HIS A 45 -7.97 19.45 -40.08
CA HIS A 45 -8.73 20.70 -40.05
C HIS A 45 -7.84 21.95 -40.20
N PHE A 46 -6.51 21.80 -40.19
CA PHE A 46 -5.57 22.91 -40.30
C PHE A 46 -4.92 22.95 -41.70
N GLU A 47 -5.43 23.81 -42.59
CA GLU A 47 -5.08 23.82 -44.02
C GLU A 47 -3.63 24.26 -44.34
N TYR A 48 -2.92 24.93 -43.42
CA TYR A 48 -1.62 25.56 -43.71
C TYR A 48 -0.41 24.63 -43.58
N LEU A 49 -0.58 23.43 -43.03
CA LEU A 49 0.49 22.44 -42.86
C LEU A 49 0.10 21.11 -43.51
N PRO A 50 1.07 20.24 -43.87
CA PRO A 50 0.79 18.86 -44.23
C PRO A 50 -0.02 18.19 -43.11
N SER A 51 -1.10 17.50 -43.44
CA SER A 51 -1.95 16.83 -42.45
C SER A 51 -1.78 15.31 -42.48
N VAL A 52 -2.07 14.67 -41.35
CA VAL A 52 -2.20 13.20 -41.30
C VAL A 52 -3.34 12.76 -42.21
N THR A 53 -3.07 11.75 -43.02
CA THR A 53 -3.86 11.46 -44.23
C THR A 53 -5.21 10.76 -43.98
N THR A 54 -5.46 10.17 -42.80
CA THR A 54 -6.72 9.47 -42.51
C THR A 54 -7.00 9.37 -41.00
N GLU A 55 -8.25 9.55 -40.58
CA GLU A 55 -8.71 9.39 -39.18
C GLU A 55 -8.32 8.02 -38.56
N SER A 56 -8.38 6.95 -39.35
CA SER A 56 -7.99 5.61 -38.90
C SER A 56 -6.52 5.53 -38.44
N ASN A 57 -5.63 6.33 -39.05
CA ASN A 57 -4.22 6.35 -38.67
C ASN A 57 -4.04 7.10 -37.34
N ILE A 58 -4.81 8.17 -37.13
CA ILE A 58 -4.84 8.93 -35.86
C ILE A 58 -5.27 8.02 -34.71
N GLU A 59 -6.36 7.26 -34.92
CA GLU A 59 -6.88 6.32 -33.93
C GLU A 59 -5.88 5.20 -33.61
N PHE A 60 -5.25 4.62 -34.62
CA PHE A 60 -4.23 3.59 -34.43
C PHE A 60 -3.08 4.07 -33.54
N TRP A 61 -2.53 5.26 -33.84
CA TRP A 61 -1.43 5.85 -33.07
C TRP A 61 -1.86 6.22 -31.64
N ALA A 62 -3.08 6.73 -31.47
CA ALA A 62 -3.64 7.02 -30.15
C ALA A 62 -3.78 5.74 -29.31
N GLN A 63 -4.34 4.66 -29.87
CA GLN A 63 -4.53 3.39 -29.17
C GLN A 63 -3.20 2.76 -28.75
N LEU A 64 -2.20 2.75 -29.63
CA LEU A 64 -0.87 2.24 -29.31
C LEU A 64 -0.23 3.08 -28.18
N GLY A 65 -0.34 4.40 -28.27
CA GLY A 65 0.08 5.34 -27.24
C GLY A 65 -0.53 5.07 -25.87
N ILE A 66 -1.85 4.90 -25.82
CA ILE A 66 -2.61 4.58 -24.60
C ILE A 66 -2.13 3.27 -23.97
N VAL A 67 -1.90 2.22 -24.76
CA VAL A 67 -1.44 0.91 -24.25
C VAL A 67 -0.10 1.06 -23.53
N VAL A 68 0.88 1.73 -24.13
CA VAL A 68 2.19 1.93 -23.52
C VAL A 68 2.11 2.85 -22.29
N LEU A 69 1.33 3.92 -22.36
CA LEU A 69 1.12 4.84 -21.23
C LEU A 69 0.51 4.12 -20.04
N LEU A 70 -0.56 3.35 -20.25
CA LEU A 70 -1.23 2.61 -19.19
C LEU A 70 -0.40 1.48 -18.62
N PHE A 71 0.43 0.84 -19.44
CA PHE A 71 1.40 -0.12 -18.96
C PHE A 71 2.42 0.53 -18.03
N SER A 72 3.02 1.65 -18.44
CA SER A 72 3.95 2.38 -17.57
C SER A 72 3.28 2.87 -16.30
N LEU A 73 2.02 3.29 -16.39
CA LEU A 73 1.25 3.70 -15.22
C LEU A 73 1.01 2.55 -14.25
N GLY A 74 0.72 1.36 -14.79
CA GLY A 74 0.68 0.13 -14.02
C GLY A 74 2.02 -0.17 -13.32
N LEU A 75 3.16 0.12 -13.96
CA LEU A 75 4.49 -0.06 -13.36
C LEU A 75 4.77 0.92 -12.21
N GLU A 76 4.36 2.17 -12.37
CA GLU A 76 4.51 3.21 -11.34
C GLU A 76 3.66 2.89 -10.09
N PHE A 77 2.57 2.13 -10.28
CA PHE A 77 1.67 1.68 -9.23
C PHE A 77 2.27 0.57 -8.36
N SER A 78 2.86 0.94 -7.22
CA SER A 78 3.18 -0.05 -6.17
C SER A 78 2.15 0.00 -5.03
N PHE A 79 1.57 -1.15 -4.70
CA PHE A 79 0.70 -1.29 -3.52
C PHE A 79 1.38 -0.82 -2.22
N LYS A 80 2.70 -0.90 -2.15
CA LYS A 80 3.49 -0.42 -1.00
C LYS A 80 3.50 1.11 -0.90
N LYS A 81 3.64 1.83 -2.02
CA LYS A 81 3.52 3.31 -2.06
C LYS A 81 2.11 3.73 -1.60
N LEU A 82 1.05 3.09 -2.10
CA LEU A 82 -0.34 3.36 -1.70
C LEU A 82 -0.58 3.21 -0.19
N LEU A 83 -0.06 2.15 0.43
CA LEU A 83 -0.20 1.91 1.89
C LEU A 83 0.56 2.93 2.75
N ASN A 84 1.57 3.57 2.16
CA ASN A 84 2.36 4.64 2.76
C ASN A 84 1.76 6.02 2.49
N THR A 85 0.90 6.17 1.48
CA THR A 85 0.15 7.40 1.21
C THR A 85 -0.79 7.69 2.38
N GLY A 86 -0.66 8.87 3.00
CA GLY A 86 -1.38 9.20 4.23
C GLY A 86 -2.91 9.10 4.08
N GLY A 87 -3.61 8.65 5.13
CA GLY A 87 -5.07 8.48 5.09
C GLY A 87 -5.85 9.76 4.77
N SER A 88 -5.27 10.93 5.03
CA SER A 88 -5.81 12.24 4.63
C SER A 88 -5.88 12.40 3.11
N ALA A 89 -4.88 11.93 2.37
CA ALA A 89 -4.87 12.02 0.91
C ALA A 89 -5.96 11.13 0.29
N VAL A 90 -6.18 9.93 0.83
CA VAL A 90 -7.22 9.01 0.33
C VAL A 90 -8.62 9.57 0.50
N VAL A 91 -8.92 10.12 1.67
CA VAL A 91 -10.24 10.73 1.94
C VAL A 91 -10.44 11.97 1.07
N THR A 92 -9.41 12.80 0.92
CA THR A 92 -9.48 14.01 0.07
C THR A 92 -9.71 13.64 -1.39
N ALA A 93 -8.92 12.72 -1.95
CA ALA A 93 -9.09 12.25 -3.33
C ALA A 93 -10.48 11.65 -3.56
N LEU A 94 -11.01 10.88 -2.59
CA LEU A 94 -12.36 10.30 -2.70
C LEU A 94 -13.43 11.39 -2.76
N ILE A 95 -13.31 12.44 -1.95
CA ILE A 95 -14.23 13.58 -1.94
C ILE A 95 -14.16 14.33 -3.27
N ILE A 96 -12.95 14.56 -3.80
CA ILE A 96 -12.75 15.19 -5.11
C ILE A 96 -13.41 14.36 -6.20
N VAL A 97 -13.08 13.07 -6.28
CA VAL A 97 -13.60 12.17 -7.32
C VAL A 97 -15.13 12.10 -7.28
N ILE A 98 -15.72 11.83 -6.11
CA ILE A 98 -17.19 11.74 -5.99
C ILE A 98 -17.85 13.09 -6.27
N GLY A 99 -17.30 14.18 -5.72
CA GLY A 99 -17.84 15.53 -5.89
C GLY A 99 -17.82 15.98 -7.35
N MET A 100 -16.69 15.77 -8.04
CA MET A 100 -16.51 16.11 -9.45
C MET A 100 -17.28 15.18 -10.37
N MET A 101 -17.41 13.89 -10.05
CA MET A 101 -18.30 12.97 -10.77
C MET A 101 -19.74 13.47 -10.72
N ALA A 102 -20.23 13.86 -9.53
CA ALA A 102 -21.58 14.40 -9.37
C ALA A 102 -21.76 15.74 -10.10
N ALA A 103 -20.77 16.63 -10.01
CA ALA A 103 -20.79 17.92 -10.71
C ALA A 103 -20.79 17.76 -12.24
N GLY A 104 -19.92 16.89 -12.76
CA GLY A 104 -19.82 16.58 -14.18
C GLY A 104 -21.06 15.87 -14.73
N PHE A 105 -21.64 14.94 -13.96
CA PHE A 105 -22.91 14.31 -14.31
C PHE A 105 -24.06 15.33 -14.33
N GLY A 106 -24.13 16.19 -13.31
CA GLY A 106 -25.15 17.23 -13.20
C GLY A 106 -25.06 18.26 -14.34
N ILE A 107 -23.87 18.76 -14.64
CA ILE A 107 -23.69 19.72 -15.73
C ILE A 107 -23.89 19.07 -17.10
N GLY A 108 -23.52 17.80 -17.28
CA GLY A 108 -23.81 17.05 -18.50
C GLY A 108 -25.31 17.02 -18.80
N HIS A 109 -26.14 16.79 -17.78
CA HIS A 109 -27.59 16.87 -17.91
C HIS A 109 -28.09 18.27 -18.27
N VAL A 110 -27.52 19.32 -17.66
CA VAL A 110 -27.86 20.72 -18.00
C VAL A 110 -27.51 21.03 -19.46
N LEU A 111 -26.44 20.43 -19.98
CA LEU A 111 -26.01 20.53 -21.38
C LEU A 111 -26.74 19.55 -22.31
N ASN A 112 -27.79 18.87 -21.84
CA ASN A 112 -28.60 17.89 -22.58
C ASN A 112 -27.81 16.67 -23.09
N PHE A 113 -26.74 16.27 -22.41
CA PHE A 113 -26.04 15.02 -22.68
C PHE A 113 -26.80 13.82 -22.12
N SER A 114 -26.68 12.67 -22.79
CA SER A 114 -27.25 11.40 -22.32
C SER A 114 -26.65 10.99 -20.96
N ASN A 115 -27.32 10.13 -20.21
CA ASN A 115 -26.83 9.63 -18.91
C ASN A 115 -25.41 9.05 -19.02
N MET A 116 -25.14 8.31 -20.10
CA MET A 116 -23.83 7.70 -20.34
C MET A 116 -22.76 8.76 -20.65
N ASN A 117 -23.07 9.72 -21.53
CA ASN A 117 -22.18 10.84 -21.82
C ASN A 117 -21.87 11.67 -20.55
N SER A 118 -22.89 11.94 -19.74
CA SER A 118 -22.76 12.69 -18.48
C SER A 118 -21.94 11.92 -17.44
N LEU A 119 -22.05 10.59 -17.38
CA LEU A 119 -21.26 9.75 -16.50
C LEU A 119 -19.77 9.75 -16.90
N PHE A 120 -19.48 9.56 -18.19
CA PHE A 120 -18.12 9.66 -18.70
C PHE A 120 -17.56 11.07 -18.52
N LEU A 121 -18.37 12.12 -18.73
CA LEU A 121 -17.98 13.51 -18.47
C LEU A 121 -17.59 13.71 -17.01
N GLY A 122 -18.39 13.22 -16.06
CA GLY A 122 -18.02 13.20 -14.64
C GLY A 122 -16.64 12.55 -14.41
N GLY A 123 -16.39 11.40 -15.04
CA GLY A 123 -15.11 10.70 -14.94
C GLY A 123 -13.95 11.55 -15.44
N MET A 124 -14.11 12.13 -16.62
CA MET A 124 -13.11 12.98 -17.26
C MET A 124 -12.77 14.23 -16.43
N LEU A 125 -13.78 14.89 -15.84
CA LEU A 125 -13.57 16.13 -15.07
C LEU A 125 -13.03 15.89 -13.66
N SER A 126 -13.02 14.64 -13.19
CA SER A 126 -12.72 14.29 -11.79
C SER A 126 -11.25 14.04 -11.48
N MET A 127 -10.38 14.07 -12.49
CA MET A 127 -8.98 13.66 -12.37
C MET A 127 -8.02 14.81 -12.68
N SER A 128 -7.13 15.10 -11.74
CA SER A 128 -6.13 16.17 -11.89
C SER A 128 -4.87 15.69 -12.63
N SER A 129 -4.01 16.61 -13.09
CA SER A 129 -2.73 16.26 -13.72
C SER A 129 -1.54 16.32 -12.76
N THR A 130 -0.88 15.18 -12.54
CA THR A 130 0.34 15.11 -11.72
C THR A 130 1.50 15.90 -12.35
N THR A 131 1.73 15.71 -13.64
CA THR A 131 2.86 16.32 -14.37
C THR A 131 2.79 17.85 -14.38
N ILE A 132 1.59 18.41 -14.61
CA ILE A 132 1.38 19.86 -14.68
C ILE A 132 1.59 20.50 -13.30
N ILE A 133 1.08 19.90 -12.23
CA ILE A 133 1.24 20.44 -10.86
C ILE A 133 2.69 20.40 -10.42
N ILE A 134 3.39 19.28 -10.64
CA ILE A 134 4.82 19.18 -10.31
C ILE A 134 5.59 20.29 -11.02
N LYS A 135 5.33 20.51 -12.31
CA LYS A 135 5.98 21.58 -13.09
C LYS A 135 5.63 22.96 -12.53
N ALA A 136 4.36 23.26 -12.29
CA ALA A 136 3.92 24.54 -11.74
C ALA A 136 4.55 24.82 -10.36
N PHE A 137 4.59 23.85 -9.44
CA PHE A 137 5.23 24.00 -8.14
C PHE A 137 6.74 24.18 -8.23
N THR A 138 7.37 23.61 -9.24
CA THR A 138 8.79 23.80 -9.49
C THR A 138 9.06 25.23 -9.95
N ASP A 139 8.28 25.70 -10.92
CA ASP A 139 8.46 27.02 -11.52
C ASP A 139 8.08 28.15 -10.54
N LEU A 140 7.16 27.87 -9.61
CA LEU A 140 6.76 28.79 -8.54
C LEU A 140 7.60 28.65 -7.25
N ASN A 141 8.61 27.76 -7.22
CA ASN A 141 9.41 27.45 -6.01
C ASN A 141 8.59 27.01 -4.78
N LEU A 142 7.50 26.28 -5.00
CA LEU A 142 6.58 25.81 -3.95
C LEU A 142 6.81 24.35 -3.54
N ARG A 143 7.68 23.61 -4.23
CA ARG A 143 7.89 22.16 -4.04
C ARG A 143 8.21 21.75 -2.58
N GLN A 144 8.90 22.60 -1.83
CA GLN A 144 9.31 22.34 -0.44
C GLN A 144 8.26 22.75 0.61
N LYS A 145 7.11 23.28 0.18
CA LYS A 145 6.04 23.70 1.10
C LYS A 145 5.27 22.48 1.61
N LYS A 146 4.75 22.56 2.85
CA LYS A 146 4.00 21.46 3.48
C LYS A 146 2.78 21.02 2.65
N PHE A 147 2.02 21.96 2.09
CA PHE A 147 0.85 21.65 1.27
C PHE A 147 1.23 20.89 -0.01
N ALA A 148 2.41 21.14 -0.59
CA ALA A 148 2.83 20.51 -1.84
C ALA A 148 2.97 18.98 -1.69
N SER A 149 3.52 18.51 -0.56
CA SER A 149 3.61 17.07 -0.29
C SER A 149 2.23 16.41 -0.11
N LEU A 150 1.25 17.13 0.45
CA LEU A 150 -0.12 16.64 0.59
C LEU A 150 -0.83 16.58 -0.76
N VAL A 151 -0.64 17.61 -1.60
CA VAL A 151 -1.15 17.63 -2.99
C VAL A 151 -0.56 16.46 -3.78
N PHE A 152 0.75 16.23 -3.74
CA PHE A 152 1.35 15.06 -4.41
C PHE A 152 0.80 13.74 -3.90
N ALA A 153 0.53 13.63 -2.60
CA ALA A 153 -0.09 12.43 -2.04
C ALA A 153 -1.53 12.24 -2.56
N VAL A 154 -2.33 13.31 -2.68
CA VAL A 154 -3.68 13.26 -3.26
C VAL A 154 -3.63 12.84 -4.71
N LEU A 155 -2.73 13.42 -5.51
CA LEU A 155 -2.58 13.11 -6.94
C LEU A 155 -2.27 11.64 -7.18
N ILE A 156 -1.36 11.05 -6.40
CA ILE A 156 -1.05 9.61 -6.47
C ILE A 156 -2.30 8.75 -6.19
N VAL A 157 -3.20 9.20 -5.31
CA VAL A 157 -4.45 8.46 -5.03
C VAL A 157 -5.52 8.72 -6.10
N GLU A 158 -5.60 9.93 -6.65
CA GLU A 158 -6.48 10.23 -7.78
C GLU A 158 -6.14 9.35 -8.98
N ASP A 159 -4.86 9.19 -9.32
CA ASP A 159 -4.41 8.32 -10.42
C ASP A 159 -4.87 6.86 -10.22
N LEU A 160 -4.89 6.38 -8.96
CA LEU A 160 -5.46 5.07 -8.63
C LEU A 160 -6.98 5.03 -8.83
N PHE A 161 -7.69 6.05 -8.36
CA PHE A 161 -9.13 6.13 -8.58
C PHE A 161 -9.48 6.26 -10.06
N ALA A 162 -8.66 6.91 -10.88
CA ALA A 162 -8.84 7.00 -12.32
C ALA A 162 -8.84 5.60 -12.96
N VAL A 163 -7.90 4.75 -12.57
CA VAL A 163 -7.85 3.35 -13.02
C VAL A 163 -9.12 2.60 -12.61
N LEU A 164 -9.48 2.67 -11.33
CA LEU A 164 -10.70 2.01 -10.83
C LEU A 164 -11.96 2.53 -11.54
N MET A 165 -11.99 3.83 -11.85
CA MET A 165 -13.07 4.46 -12.60
C MET A 165 -13.14 3.94 -14.03
N MET A 166 -12.02 3.86 -14.76
CA MET A 166 -11.97 3.32 -16.12
C MET A 166 -12.51 1.88 -16.18
N VAL A 167 -12.12 1.07 -15.21
CA VAL A 167 -12.58 -0.31 -15.00
C VAL A 167 -14.11 -0.34 -14.83
N ILE A 168 -14.66 0.52 -13.97
CA ILE A 168 -16.10 0.62 -13.70
C ILE A 168 -16.86 1.14 -14.94
N LEU A 169 -16.38 2.23 -15.56
CA LEU A 169 -17.00 2.84 -16.73
C LEU A 169 -17.01 1.90 -17.94
N SER A 170 -15.91 1.17 -18.18
CA SER A 170 -15.85 0.16 -19.23
C SER A 170 -16.86 -0.96 -19.00
N SER A 171 -17.03 -1.41 -17.74
CA SER A 171 -18.03 -2.43 -17.40
C SER A 171 -19.45 -1.92 -17.63
N ILE A 172 -19.76 -0.70 -17.22
CA ILE A 172 -21.08 -0.09 -17.42
C ILE A 172 -21.40 0.07 -18.92
N ALA A 173 -20.42 0.51 -19.70
CA ALA A 173 -20.54 0.71 -21.14
C ALA A 173 -20.83 -0.58 -21.92
N VAL A 174 -20.18 -1.70 -21.55
CA VAL A 174 -20.32 -2.98 -22.28
C VAL A 174 -21.69 -3.63 -22.08
N ASN A 175 -22.35 -3.44 -20.93
CA ASN A 175 -23.58 -4.16 -20.60
C ASN A 175 -24.87 -3.43 -20.97
N ASN A 176 -24.82 -2.14 -21.34
CA ASN A 176 -25.96 -1.32 -21.79
C ASN A 176 -27.24 -1.36 -20.90
N SER A 177 -27.19 -1.98 -19.72
CA SER A 177 -28.28 -2.11 -18.77
C SER A 177 -27.77 -1.78 -17.37
N VAL A 178 -28.54 -1.01 -16.62
CA VAL A 178 -28.34 -0.78 -15.17
C VAL A 178 -29.21 -1.77 -14.39
N GLU A 179 -29.40 -2.98 -14.92
CA GLU A 179 -29.98 -4.05 -14.12
C GLU A 179 -28.88 -4.55 -13.19
N GLY A 180 -29.08 -4.36 -11.88
CA GLY A 180 -28.05 -4.61 -10.86
C GLY A 180 -27.46 -6.03 -10.89
N GLY A 181 -28.16 -7.01 -11.48
CA GLY A 181 -27.66 -8.37 -11.70
C GLY A 181 -26.57 -8.47 -12.78
N GLU A 182 -26.75 -7.82 -13.94
CA GLU A 182 -25.77 -7.81 -15.03
C GLU A 182 -24.56 -6.96 -14.67
N MET A 183 -24.78 -5.82 -14.00
CA MET A 183 -23.70 -5.00 -13.48
C MET A 183 -22.87 -5.77 -12.44
N LEU A 184 -23.51 -6.48 -11.51
CA LEU A 184 -22.82 -7.32 -10.53
C LEU A 184 -22.06 -8.47 -11.20
N PHE A 185 -22.64 -9.09 -12.24
CA PHE A 185 -21.96 -10.14 -13.00
C PHE A 185 -20.72 -9.61 -13.71
N SER A 186 -20.80 -8.45 -14.35
CA SER A 186 -19.68 -7.85 -15.07
C SER A 186 -18.60 -7.28 -14.15
N VAL A 187 -18.99 -6.66 -13.03
CA VAL A 187 -18.05 -6.32 -11.95
C VAL A 187 -17.41 -7.58 -11.38
N SER A 188 -18.16 -8.67 -11.18
CA SER A 188 -17.62 -9.93 -10.68
C SER A 188 -16.68 -10.58 -11.68
N LYS A 189 -17.01 -10.58 -12.99
CA LYS A 189 -16.17 -11.09 -14.08
C LYS A 189 -14.85 -10.31 -14.16
N LEU A 190 -14.92 -8.99 -13.98
CA LEU A 190 -13.79 -8.08 -13.97
C LEU A 190 -12.91 -8.25 -12.72
N VAL A 191 -13.50 -8.31 -11.53
CA VAL A 191 -12.78 -8.61 -10.28
C VAL A 191 -12.16 -10.00 -10.35
N PHE A 192 -12.86 -10.99 -10.90
CA PHE A 192 -12.35 -12.34 -11.10
C PHE A 192 -11.16 -12.34 -12.08
N PHE A 193 -11.27 -11.64 -13.21
CA PHE A 193 -10.18 -11.45 -14.16
C PHE A 193 -8.97 -10.82 -13.49
N LEU A 194 -9.16 -9.71 -12.77
CA LEU A 194 -8.11 -9.01 -12.04
C LEU A 194 -7.46 -9.91 -10.97
N VAL A 195 -8.26 -10.58 -10.15
CA VAL A 195 -7.75 -11.43 -9.05
C VAL A 195 -7.00 -12.63 -9.58
N ILE A 196 -7.54 -13.34 -10.58
CA ILE A 196 -6.87 -14.49 -11.17
C ILE A 196 -5.58 -14.07 -11.83
N TRP A 197 -5.60 -13.04 -12.67
CA TRP A 197 -4.39 -12.62 -13.38
C TRP A 197 -3.37 -11.99 -12.47
N PHE A 198 -3.79 -11.30 -11.41
CA PHE A 198 -2.89 -10.85 -10.38
C PHE A 198 -2.26 -12.03 -9.65
N LEU A 199 -3.03 -13.06 -9.29
CA LEU A 199 -2.53 -14.23 -8.56
C LEU A 199 -1.61 -15.11 -9.42
N VAL A 200 -1.99 -15.34 -10.68
CA VAL A 200 -1.17 -16.03 -11.68
C VAL A 200 0.07 -15.20 -11.99
N GLY A 201 -0.06 -13.90 -12.22
CA GLY A 201 1.03 -12.99 -12.53
C GLY A 201 2.05 -12.89 -11.40
N VAL A 202 1.60 -12.75 -10.16
CA VAL A 202 2.49 -12.68 -8.98
C VAL A 202 3.24 -14.00 -8.76
N TYR A 203 2.71 -15.14 -9.18
CA TYR A 203 3.39 -16.43 -9.02
C TYR A 203 4.24 -16.83 -10.24
N LEU A 204 3.66 -16.76 -11.44
CA LEU A 204 4.27 -17.21 -12.69
C LEU A 204 5.36 -16.26 -13.17
N LEU A 205 5.11 -14.95 -13.12
CA LEU A 205 6.00 -13.96 -13.72
C LEU A 205 7.35 -13.85 -13.01
N PRO A 206 7.42 -13.77 -11.65
CA PRO A 206 8.69 -13.79 -10.96
C PRO A 206 9.46 -15.09 -11.19
N THR A 207 8.76 -16.23 -11.28
CA THR A 207 9.38 -17.53 -11.54
C THR A 207 10.01 -17.56 -12.93
N LEU A 208 9.27 -17.10 -13.94
CA LEU A 208 9.75 -17.05 -15.32
C LEU A 208 10.93 -16.07 -15.48
N LEU A 209 10.80 -14.85 -14.96
CA LEU A 209 11.86 -13.83 -15.04
C LEU A 209 13.10 -14.21 -14.24
N ASN A 210 12.95 -14.87 -13.08
CA ASN A 210 14.11 -15.40 -12.35
C ASN A 210 14.79 -16.57 -13.07
N ALA A 211 14.03 -17.43 -13.75
CA ALA A 211 14.59 -18.54 -14.52
C ALA A 211 15.46 -18.06 -15.68
N ILE A 212 15.01 -17.02 -16.41
CA ILE A 212 15.76 -16.45 -17.54
C ILE A 212 16.68 -15.28 -17.14
N ARG A 213 16.80 -14.97 -15.85
CA ARG A 213 17.55 -13.80 -15.32
C ARG A 213 18.94 -13.64 -15.91
N ARG A 214 19.67 -14.74 -16.08
CA ARG A 214 21.04 -14.72 -16.62
C ARG A 214 21.14 -14.17 -18.04
N TYR A 215 20.02 -14.18 -18.78
CA TYR A 215 19.91 -13.67 -20.14
C TYR A 215 19.22 -12.31 -20.23
N LEU A 216 18.68 -11.77 -19.12
CA LEU A 216 17.98 -10.48 -19.07
C LEU A 216 18.94 -9.29 -18.95
N ASN A 217 19.50 -8.87 -20.09
CA ASN A 217 20.11 -7.55 -20.25
C ASN A 217 19.02 -6.46 -20.44
N ASN A 218 19.39 -5.17 -20.54
CA ASN A 218 18.40 -4.09 -20.64
C ASN A 218 17.55 -4.16 -21.92
N GLU A 219 18.15 -4.57 -23.05
CA GLU A 219 17.46 -4.72 -24.34
C GLU A 219 16.43 -5.86 -24.31
N THR A 220 16.84 -7.04 -23.87
CA THR A 220 15.94 -8.20 -23.71
C THR A 220 14.88 -7.93 -22.66
N LEU A 221 15.20 -7.23 -21.57
CA LEU A 221 14.23 -6.84 -20.55
C LEU A 221 13.16 -5.91 -21.12
N LEU A 222 13.53 -4.95 -21.97
CA LEU A 222 12.58 -4.09 -22.68
C LEU A 222 11.65 -4.92 -23.58
N VAL A 223 12.22 -5.80 -24.40
CA VAL A 223 11.47 -6.65 -25.34
C VAL A 223 10.51 -7.58 -24.59
N VAL A 224 10.99 -8.24 -23.52
CA VAL A 224 10.16 -9.12 -22.68
C VAL A 224 9.03 -8.32 -22.02
N SER A 225 9.34 -7.14 -21.49
CA SER A 225 8.33 -6.33 -20.78
C SER A 225 7.25 -5.81 -21.73
N LEU A 226 7.63 -5.30 -22.91
CA LEU A 226 6.67 -4.88 -23.94
C LEU A 226 5.90 -6.07 -24.52
N GLY A 227 6.55 -7.22 -24.73
CA GLY A 227 5.90 -8.45 -25.16
C GLY A 227 4.84 -8.92 -24.17
N LEU A 228 5.13 -8.88 -22.87
CA LEU A 228 4.15 -9.17 -21.81
C LEU A 228 3.01 -8.13 -21.80
N CYS A 229 3.33 -6.84 -21.94
CA CYS A 229 2.35 -5.76 -22.04
C CYS A 229 1.36 -5.99 -23.18
N PHE A 230 1.85 -6.13 -24.41
CA PHE A 230 0.99 -6.32 -25.57
C PHE A 230 0.27 -7.68 -25.54
N GLY A 231 0.94 -8.73 -25.06
CA GLY A 231 0.33 -10.05 -24.87
C GLY A 231 -0.88 -9.99 -23.94
N MET A 232 -0.75 -9.28 -22.80
CA MET A 232 -1.85 -9.11 -21.86
C MET A 232 -2.93 -8.15 -22.38
N ALA A 233 -2.55 -7.12 -23.13
CA ALA A 233 -3.51 -6.22 -23.79
C ALA A 233 -4.42 -6.99 -24.76
N VAL A 234 -3.85 -7.82 -25.63
CA VAL A 234 -4.60 -8.68 -26.56
C VAL A 234 -5.43 -9.72 -25.80
N PHE A 235 -4.86 -10.34 -24.76
CA PHE A 235 -5.59 -11.31 -23.94
C PHE A 235 -6.82 -10.69 -23.24
N SER A 236 -6.70 -9.45 -22.77
CA SER A 236 -7.80 -8.68 -22.18
C SER A 236 -8.97 -8.52 -23.15
N VAL A 237 -8.69 -8.27 -24.43
CA VAL A 237 -9.71 -8.20 -25.49
C VAL A 237 -10.45 -9.52 -25.67
N TYR A 238 -9.73 -10.65 -25.66
CA TYR A 238 -10.37 -11.97 -25.71
C TYR A 238 -11.27 -12.26 -24.50
N CYS A 239 -11.03 -11.62 -23.35
CA CYS A 239 -11.89 -11.72 -22.18
C CYS A 239 -13.11 -10.78 -22.24
N GLY A 240 -13.20 -9.93 -23.27
CA GLY A 240 -14.26 -8.93 -23.44
C GLY A 240 -13.98 -7.60 -22.71
N PHE A 241 -12.70 -7.24 -22.53
CA PHE A 241 -12.27 -5.96 -21.94
C PHE A 241 -11.41 -5.15 -22.93
N SER A 242 -10.98 -3.93 -22.56
CA SER A 242 -10.16 -3.08 -23.43
C SER A 242 -8.67 -3.47 -23.45
N LEU A 243 -7.96 -3.06 -24.51
CA LEU A 243 -6.49 -3.19 -24.61
C LEU A 243 -5.79 -2.44 -23.46
N ALA A 244 -6.28 -1.24 -23.18
CA ALA A 244 -5.90 -0.35 -22.09
C ALA A 244 -5.89 -1.06 -20.73
N LEU A 245 -6.96 -1.78 -20.41
CA LEU A 245 -7.08 -2.52 -19.16
C LEU A 245 -6.00 -3.60 -19.04
N GLY A 246 -5.79 -4.39 -20.09
CA GLY A 246 -4.80 -5.47 -20.07
C GLY A 246 -3.38 -4.96 -19.88
N ALA A 247 -3.04 -3.85 -20.56
CA ALA A 247 -1.75 -3.19 -20.44
C ALA A 247 -1.51 -2.70 -19.00
N PHE A 248 -2.50 -2.02 -18.41
CA PHE A 248 -2.44 -1.56 -17.02
C PHE A 248 -2.26 -2.73 -16.04
N VAL A 249 -3.05 -3.80 -16.19
CA VAL A 249 -2.99 -4.98 -15.33
C VAL A 249 -1.60 -5.61 -15.38
N MET A 250 -1.03 -5.77 -16.57
CA MET A 250 0.34 -6.30 -16.72
C MET A 250 1.37 -5.42 -16.02
N GLY A 251 1.28 -4.09 -16.18
CA GLY A 251 2.15 -3.14 -15.49
C GLY A 251 2.06 -3.30 -13.98
N SER A 252 0.84 -3.37 -13.43
CA SER A 252 0.61 -3.51 -11.97
C SER A 252 1.13 -4.83 -11.40
N ILE A 253 1.10 -5.91 -12.19
CA ILE A 253 1.68 -7.20 -11.82
C ILE A 253 3.21 -7.08 -11.76
N ILE A 254 3.82 -6.46 -12.78
CA ILE A 254 5.27 -6.25 -12.82
C ILE A 254 5.73 -5.32 -11.69
N ALA A 255 4.95 -4.29 -11.34
CA ALA A 255 5.28 -3.39 -10.24
C ALA A 255 5.48 -4.11 -8.89
N GLY A 256 4.90 -5.30 -8.72
CA GLY A 256 5.05 -6.13 -7.53
C GLY A 256 6.33 -6.98 -7.48
N ILE A 257 7.16 -7.00 -8.53
CA ILE A 257 8.33 -7.88 -8.64
C ILE A 257 9.64 -7.13 -8.38
N SER A 258 10.71 -7.84 -7.99
CA SER A 258 12.02 -7.24 -7.69
C SER A 258 12.69 -6.47 -8.84
N TYR A 259 12.22 -6.66 -10.08
CA TYR A 259 12.78 -6.03 -11.28
C TYR A 259 12.00 -4.78 -11.73
N ALA A 260 10.93 -4.39 -11.03
CA ALA A 260 10.03 -3.30 -11.44
C ALA A 260 10.79 -2.01 -11.78
N GLU A 261 11.71 -1.56 -10.93
CA GLU A 261 12.48 -0.32 -11.14
C GLU A 261 13.37 -0.38 -12.39
N ARG A 262 14.01 -1.53 -12.66
CA ARG A 262 14.83 -1.71 -13.86
C ARG A 262 13.97 -1.74 -15.12
N ILE A 263 12.79 -2.36 -15.03
CA ILE A 263 11.80 -2.41 -16.12
C ILE A 263 11.27 -1.00 -16.43
N GLU A 264 10.93 -0.23 -15.40
CA GLU A 264 10.51 1.19 -15.51
C GLU A 264 11.59 2.03 -16.22
N GLN A 265 12.86 1.90 -15.83
CA GLN A 265 13.97 2.62 -16.46
C GLN A 265 14.12 2.29 -17.96
N VAL A 266 14.02 1.01 -18.35
CA VAL A 266 14.19 0.64 -19.76
C VAL A 266 12.97 1.00 -20.62
N ILE A 267 11.77 1.05 -20.03
CA ILE A 267 10.53 1.44 -20.75
C ILE A 267 10.38 2.96 -20.86
N THR A 268 10.98 3.74 -19.96
CA THR A 268 10.81 5.21 -19.93
C THR A 268 10.98 5.88 -21.31
N PRO A 269 12.01 5.57 -22.13
CA PRO A 269 12.11 6.16 -23.47
C PRO A 269 10.96 5.79 -24.41
N VAL A 270 10.45 4.56 -24.29
CA VAL A 270 9.29 4.08 -25.07
C VAL A 270 8.01 4.75 -24.60
N LYS A 271 7.83 4.90 -23.28
CA LYS A 271 6.74 5.67 -22.68
C LYS A 271 6.73 7.11 -23.19
N ASP A 272 7.88 7.78 -23.19
CA ASP A 272 7.96 9.19 -23.58
C ASP A 272 7.67 9.38 -25.08
N LEU A 273 8.15 8.47 -25.93
CA LEU A 273 7.87 8.47 -27.37
C LEU A 273 6.38 8.26 -27.65
N PHE A 274 5.80 7.18 -27.12
CA PHE A 274 4.40 6.85 -27.37
C PHE A 274 3.43 7.77 -26.63
N GLY A 275 3.87 8.38 -25.53
CA GLY A 275 3.17 9.47 -24.87
C GLY A 275 3.10 10.71 -25.77
N ALA A 276 4.20 11.10 -26.41
CA ALA A 276 4.19 12.19 -27.38
C ALA A 276 3.22 11.91 -28.53
N VAL A 277 3.31 10.71 -29.12
CA VAL A 277 2.40 10.27 -30.20
C VAL A 277 0.94 10.32 -29.75
N PHE A 278 0.63 9.82 -28.56
CA PHE A 278 -0.73 9.88 -27.99
C PHE A 278 -1.25 11.31 -27.91
N PHE A 279 -0.52 12.22 -27.25
CA PHE A 279 -0.97 13.60 -27.05
C PHE A 279 -1.06 14.40 -28.35
N ILE A 280 -0.20 14.12 -29.33
CA ILE A 280 -0.31 14.70 -30.67
C ILE A 280 -1.56 14.16 -31.36
N SER A 281 -1.84 12.85 -31.29
CA SER A 281 -3.10 12.29 -31.79
C SER A 281 -4.34 12.89 -31.13
N VAL A 282 -4.29 13.14 -29.81
CA VAL A 282 -5.36 13.87 -29.10
C VAL A 282 -5.56 15.27 -29.68
N GLY A 283 -4.48 16.00 -29.95
CA GLY A 283 -4.54 17.33 -30.55
C GLY A 283 -5.08 17.32 -31.98
N MET A 284 -4.81 16.27 -32.77
CA MET A 284 -5.33 16.14 -34.14
C MET A 284 -6.85 15.94 -34.20
N MET A 285 -7.46 15.48 -33.10
CA MET A 285 -8.92 15.37 -33.00
C MET A 285 -9.60 16.71 -32.65
N VAL A 286 -8.83 17.75 -32.37
CA VAL A 286 -9.38 19.08 -32.09
C VAL A 286 -9.79 19.76 -33.39
N ASP A 287 -11.06 20.15 -33.47
CA ASP A 287 -11.64 20.94 -34.55
C ASP A 287 -11.97 22.36 -34.04
N LEU A 288 -11.48 23.38 -34.76
CA LEU A 288 -11.76 24.79 -34.50
C LEU A 288 -13.26 25.10 -34.57
N HIS A 289 -13.97 24.48 -35.51
CA HIS A 289 -15.39 24.76 -35.70
C HIS A 289 -16.20 24.30 -34.49
N VAL A 290 -15.85 23.14 -33.93
CA VAL A 290 -16.42 22.63 -32.68
C VAL A 290 -16.09 23.55 -31.49
N ILE A 291 -14.88 24.12 -31.43
CA ILE A 291 -14.54 25.08 -30.37
C ILE A 291 -15.39 26.35 -30.47
N GLU A 292 -15.59 26.88 -31.68
CA GLU A 292 -16.41 28.07 -31.92
C GLU A 292 -17.88 27.82 -31.56
N GLU A 293 -18.45 26.70 -32.01
CA GLU A 293 -19.83 26.32 -31.74
C GLU A 293 -20.08 26.04 -30.25
N TYR A 294 -19.14 25.34 -29.58
CA TYR A 294 -19.27 24.89 -28.20
C TYR A 294 -18.51 25.75 -27.19
N ILE A 295 -18.17 27.00 -27.52
CA ILE A 295 -17.42 27.90 -26.63
C ILE A 295 -18.13 28.10 -25.28
N SER A 296 -19.47 28.21 -25.30
CA SER A 296 -20.28 28.39 -24.09
C SER A 296 -20.19 27.15 -23.17
N PRO A 297 -20.47 25.92 -23.64
CA PRO A 297 -20.20 24.69 -22.88
C PRO A 297 -18.76 24.57 -22.36
N ILE A 298 -17.76 24.89 -23.19
CA ILE A 298 -16.34 24.83 -22.80
C ILE A 298 -16.05 25.76 -21.62
N LEU A 299 -16.54 27.00 -21.65
CA LEU A 299 -16.33 27.96 -20.57
C LEU A 299 -17.08 27.56 -19.30
N ILE A 300 -18.31 27.05 -19.43
CA ILE A 300 -19.10 26.55 -18.30
C ILE A 300 -18.38 25.37 -17.64
N LEU A 301 -17.94 24.38 -18.42
CA LEU A 301 -17.22 23.22 -17.92
C LEU A 301 -15.89 23.59 -17.29
N SER A 302 -15.14 24.54 -17.88
CA SER A 302 -13.90 25.07 -17.29
C SER A 302 -14.16 25.72 -15.93
N CYS A 303 -15.23 26.51 -15.82
CA CYS A 303 -15.64 27.10 -14.55
C CYS A 303 -16.02 26.02 -13.52
N VAL A 304 -16.80 25.01 -13.91
CA VAL A 304 -17.19 23.89 -13.06
C VAL A 304 -15.97 23.12 -12.55
N VAL A 305 -14.97 22.86 -13.40
CA VAL A 305 -13.73 22.20 -13.00
C VAL A 305 -12.97 23.04 -11.99
N ILE A 306 -12.70 24.30 -12.30
CA ILE A 306 -11.93 25.20 -11.43
C ILE A 306 -12.63 25.33 -10.06
N VAL A 307 -13.91 25.69 -10.07
CA VAL A 307 -14.68 25.91 -8.84
C VAL A 307 -14.86 24.59 -8.08
N GLY A 308 -15.23 23.52 -8.77
CA GLY A 308 -15.45 22.21 -8.19
C GLY A 308 -14.18 21.66 -7.54
N MET A 309 -13.04 21.71 -8.22
CA MET A 309 -11.75 21.26 -7.66
C MET A 309 -11.33 22.09 -6.45
N ILE A 310 -11.48 23.42 -6.51
CA ILE A 310 -11.20 24.29 -5.35
C ILE A 310 -12.10 23.91 -4.17
N VAL A 311 -13.40 23.75 -4.40
CA VAL A 311 -14.39 23.46 -3.35
C VAL A 311 -14.15 22.07 -2.76
N PHE A 312 -14.16 21.03 -3.57
CA PHE A 312 -14.02 19.65 -3.09
C PHE A 312 -12.61 19.35 -2.57
N GLY A 313 -11.56 19.92 -3.17
CA GLY A 313 -10.19 19.78 -2.69
C GLY A 313 -9.97 20.48 -1.35
N THR A 314 -10.43 21.72 -1.19
CA THR A 314 -10.37 22.44 0.10
C THR A 314 -11.19 21.71 1.16
N PHE A 315 -12.41 21.27 0.80
CA PHE A 315 -13.29 20.57 1.71
C PHE A 315 -12.71 19.22 2.19
N GLY A 316 -12.12 18.44 1.28
CA GLY A 316 -11.48 17.17 1.63
C GLY A 316 -10.29 17.35 2.59
N MET A 317 -9.46 18.37 2.34
CA MET A 317 -8.34 18.69 3.24
C MET A 317 -8.83 19.18 4.62
N LEU A 318 -9.90 19.97 4.67
CA LEU A 318 -10.51 20.41 5.94
C LEU A 318 -11.08 19.24 6.75
N ILE A 319 -11.82 18.32 6.11
CA ILE A 319 -12.38 17.13 6.77
C ILE A 319 -11.27 16.26 7.38
N THR A 320 -10.11 16.23 6.73
CA THR A 320 -8.98 15.42 7.20
C THR A 320 -8.11 16.12 8.25
N GLY A 321 -8.52 17.31 8.70
CA GLY A 321 -7.93 18.03 9.83
C GLY A 321 -6.81 19.01 9.44
N GLN A 322 -6.60 19.27 8.14
CA GLN A 322 -5.63 20.27 7.70
C GLN A 322 -6.13 21.68 8.02
N PRO A 323 -5.23 22.61 8.40
CA PRO A 323 -5.62 24.00 8.64
C PRO A 323 -6.15 24.63 7.35
N LEU A 324 -7.08 25.59 7.49
CA LEU A 324 -7.77 26.25 6.38
C LEU A 324 -6.81 26.75 5.29
N ARG A 325 -5.68 27.33 5.69
CA ARG A 325 -4.65 27.80 4.75
C ARG A 325 -4.12 26.67 3.86
N ILE A 326 -3.67 25.57 4.45
CA ILE A 326 -3.16 24.40 3.70
C ILE A 326 -4.25 23.80 2.83
N ALA A 327 -5.50 23.75 3.33
CA ALA A 327 -6.63 23.23 2.59
C ALA A 327 -6.92 24.06 1.32
N MET A 328 -6.93 25.39 1.45
CA MET A 328 -7.13 26.29 0.31
C MET A 328 -5.93 26.26 -0.65
N GLU A 329 -4.70 26.33 -0.15
CA GLU A 329 -3.48 26.18 -0.97
C GLU A 329 -3.51 24.88 -1.79
N SER A 330 -4.01 23.80 -1.19
CA SER A 330 -4.16 22.50 -1.85
C SER A 330 -5.29 22.49 -2.89
N GLY A 331 -6.49 22.97 -2.56
CA GLY A 331 -7.62 23.02 -3.49
C GLY A 331 -7.36 23.90 -4.72
N PHE A 332 -6.73 25.06 -4.53
CA PHE A 332 -6.33 25.97 -5.63
C PHE A 332 -5.20 25.42 -6.51
N SER A 333 -4.55 24.34 -6.10
CA SER A 333 -3.49 23.69 -6.88
C SER A 333 -3.99 22.55 -7.78
N LEU A 334 -5.22 22.09 -7.58
CA LEU A 334 -5.81 20.91 -8.24
C LEU A 334 -6.79 21.28 -9.37
N THR A 335 -6.72 22.51 -9.90
CA THR A 335 -7.76 23.10 -10.77
C THR A 335 -7.76 22.64 -12.22
N GLN A 336 -6.86 21.75 -12.63
CA GLN A 336 -6.70 21.31 -14.00
C GLN A 336 -7.07 19.85 -14.23
N ILE A 337 -7.55 19.61 -15.44
CA ILE A 337 -7.78 18.26 -15.95
C ILE A 337 -6.46 17.66 -16.44
N GLY A 338 -6.18 16.41 -16.05
CA GLY A 338 -5.00 15.67 -16.49
C GLY A 338 -5.19 14.71 -17.66
N GLU A 339 -4.08 14.04 -17.97
CA GLU A 339 -3.92 13.04 -19.00
C GLU A 339 -4.99 11.93 -18.94
N PHE A 340 -5.45 11.59 -17.74
CA PHE A 340 -6.49 10.59 -17.52
C PHE A 340 -7.82 10.95 -18.13
N ALA A 341 -8.16 12.23 -18.24
CA ALA A 341 -9.40 12.62 -18.89
C ALA A 341 -9.40 12.21 -20.36
N PHE A 342 -8.28 12.37 -21.06
CA PHE A 342 -8.15 11.96 -22.45
C PHE A 342 -8.18 10.44 -22.61
N ILE A 343 -7.61 9.71 -21.65
CA ILE A 343 -7.66 8.24 -21.64
C ILE A 343 -9.10 7.76 -21.42
N ILE A 344 -9.83 8.33 -20.45
CA ILE A 344 -11.24 8.02 -20.20
C ILE A 344 -12.11 8.38 -21.41
N ALA A 345 -11.84 9.51 -22.04
CA ALA A 345 -12.55 9.97 -23.23
C ALA A 345 -12.35 9.00 -24.41
N SER A 346 -11.08 8.63 -24.69
CA SER A 346 -10.75 7.67 -25.75
C SER A 346 -11.32 6.28 -25.46
N LEU A 347 -11.34 5.85 -24.19
CA LEU A 347 -12.03 4.62 -23.79
C LEU A 347 -13.53 4.68 -24.14
N GLY A 348 -14.21 5.78 -23.80
CA GLY A 348 -15.63 5.97 -24.13
C GLY A 348 -15.90 5.97 -25.65
N MET A 349 -15.00 6.58 -26.42
CA MET A 349 -15.05 6.56 -27.89
C MET A 349 -14.87 5.15 -28.44
N SER A 350 -13.87 4.40 -27.96
CA SER A 350 -13.58 3.03 -28.40
C SER A 350 -14.71 2.04 -28.09
N LEU A 351 -15.47 2.31 -27.03
CA LEU A 351 -16.65 1.55 -26.64
C LEU A 351 -17.93 2.00 -27.37
N GLY A 352 -17.86 3.07 -28.17
CA GLY A 352 -18.99 3.63 -28.90
C GLY A 352 -20.06 4.28 -28.01
N VAL A 353 -19.72 4.59 -26.76
CA VAL A 353 -20.67 5.13 -25.75
C VAL A 353 -20.55 6.63 -25.55
N LEU A 354 -19.44 7.23 -25.97
CA LEU A 354 -19.20 8.66 -25.88
C LEU A 354 -19.48 9.32 -27.24
N ASN A 355 -20.22 10.43 -27.21
CA ASN A 355 -20.39 11.25 -28.41
C ASN A 355 -19.03 11.89 -28.82
N PRO A 356 -18.61 11.79 -30.10
CA PRO A 356 -17.36 12.37 -30.61
C PRO A 356 -17.14 13.84 -30.24
N ILE A 357 -18.21 14.63 -30.15
CA ILE A 357 -18.16 16.08 -29.84
C ILE A 357 -17.64 16.35 -28.42
N ILE A 358 -17.84 15.44 -27.48
CA ILE A 358 -17.42 15.64 -26.08
C ILE A 358 -15.90 15.63 -25.96
N TYR A 359 -15.21 14.89 -26.83
CA TYR A 359 -13.76 14.73 -26.77
C TYR A 359 -13.02 16.07 -27.01
N PRO A 360 -13.25 16.80 -28.13
CA PRO A 360 -12.67 18.14 -28.33
C PRO A 360 -13.03 19.14 -27.24
N ILE A 361 -14.26 19.10 -26.72
CA ILE A 361 -14.71 19.98 -25.62
C ILE A 361 -13.84 19.77 -24.38
N VAL A 362 -13.62 18.51 -23.96
CA VAL A 362 -12.79 18.20 -22.79
C VAL A 362 -11.32 18.56 -23.02
N VAL A 363 -10.81 18.41 -24.25
CA VAL A 363 -9.47 18.89 -24.61
C VAL A 363 -9.35 20.39 -24.45
N ALA A 364 -10.30 21.17 -24.96
CA ALA A 364 -10.32 22.63 -24.80
C ALA A 364 -10.40 23.05 -23.32
N VAL A 365 -11.24 22.37 -22.52
CA VAL A 365 -11.32 22.59 -21.07
C VAL A 365 -9.99 22.30 -20.38
N SER A 366 -9.30 21.21 -20.73
CA SER A 366 -7.98 20.88 -20.17
C SER A 366 -6.94 21.95 -20.51
N VAL A 367 -6.94 22.47 -21.75
CA VAL A 367 -6.04 23.56 -22.16
C VAL A 367 -6.29 24.82 -21.33
N ILE A 368 -7.54 25.26 -21.21
CA ILE A 368 -7.91 26.47 -20.44
C ILE A 368 -7.52 26.30 -18.96
N THR A 369 -7.86 25.16 -18.36
CA THR A 369 -7.58 24.91 -16.94
C THR A 369 -6.07 24.77 -16.67
N THR A 370 -5.31 24.17 -17.58
CA THR A 370 -3.85 24.10 -17.53
C THR A 370 -3.21 25.48 -17.54
N PHE A 371 -3.63 26.35 -18.46
CA PHE A 371 -3.11 27.72 -18.54
C PHE A 371 -3.46 28.57 -17.32
N THR A 372 -4.65 28.37 -16.75
CA THR A 372 -5.13 29.18 -15.63
C THR A 372 -4.62 28.71 -14.27
N THR A 373 -4.20 27.45 -14.13
CA THR A 373 -3.75 26.86 -12.86
C THR A 373 -2.63 27.63 -12.15
N PRO A 374 -1.53 28.05 -12.80
CA PRO A 374 -0.48 28.82 -12.13
C PRO A 374 -0.99 30.13 -11.50
N TYR A 375 -2.04 30.72 -12.07
CA TYR A 375 -2.70 31.91 -11.53
C TYR A 375 -3.54 31.56 -10.30
N PHE A 376 -4.32 30.47 -10.34
CA PHE A 376 -5.07 30.00 -9.18
C PHE A 376 -4.18 29.62 -8.00
N ILE A 377 -3.05 28.95 -8.25
CA ILE A 377 -2.05 28.66 -7.19
C ILE A 377 -1.60 29.95 -6.50
N ARG A 378 -1.35 31.03 -7.25
CA ARG A 378 -0.96 32.34 -6.69
C ARG A 378 -2.13 33.05 -5.98
N LEU A 379 -3.36 32.83 -6.43
CA LEU A 379 -4.57 33.39 -5.83
C LEU A 379 -4.96 32.71 -4.51
N ALA A 380 -4.38 31.56 -4.17
CA ALA A 380 -4.67 30.83 -2.94
C ALA A 380 -4.46 31.68 -1.67
N ASP A 381 -3.34 32.40 -1.57
CA ASP A 381 -3.01 33.24 -0.42
C ASP A 381 -3.99 34.45 -0.27
N PRO A 382 -4.24 35.27 -1.31
CA PRO A 382 -5.27 36.32 -1.25
C PRO A 382 -6.66 35.79 -0.93
N ALA A 383 -7.05 34.66 -1.54
CA ALA A 383 -8.35 34.04 -1.29
C ALA A 383 -8.47 33.58 0.16
N TYR A 384 -7.42 32.98 0.72
CA TYR A 384 -7.35 32.61 2.13
C TYR A 384 -7.57 33.82 3.04
N ASN A 385 -6.84 34.91 2.82
CA ASN A 385 -6.98 36.13 3.64
C ASN A 385 -8.39 36.72 3.56
N PHE A 386 -9.02 36.66 2.38
CA PHE A 386 -10.39 37.11 2.20
C PHE A 386 -11.38 36.22 2.96
N VAL A 387 -11.26 34.90 2.84
CA VAL A 387 -12.13 33.94 3.53
C VAL A 387 -11.94 34.03 5.04
N GLU A 388 -10.70 34.08 5.54
CA GLU A 388 -10.38 34.21 6.96
C GLU A 388 -11.04 35.46 7.58
N LYS A 389 -11.01 36.59 6.86
CA LYS A 389 -11.64 37.84 7.31
C LYS A 389 -13.17 37.77 7.39
N HIS A 390 -13.81 36.99 6.54
CA HIS A 390 -15.27 36.85 6.47
C HIS A 390 -15.81 35.62 7.21
N LEU A 391 -14.93 34.76 7.73
CA LEU A 391 -15.36 33.52 8.38
C LEU A 391 -15.97 33.81 9.76
N PRO A 392 -17.18 33.29 10.07
CA PRO A 392 -17.79 33.46 11.38
C PRO A 392 -16.90 32.89 12.50
N ARG A 393 -16.76 33.61 13.62
CA ARG A 393 -15.93 33.19 14.78
C ARG A 393 -16.21 31.77 15.29
N LYS A 394 -17.44 31.25 15.09
CA LYS A 394 -17.84 29.88 15.47
C LYS A 394 -17.15 28.79 14.63
N LEU A 395 -16.84 29.07 13.36
CA LEU A 395 -16.11 28.15 12.47
C LEU A 395 -14.60 28.15 12.75
N HIS A 396 -14.05 29.29 13.16
CA HIS A 396 -12.65 29.40 13.58
C HIS A 396 -12.29 28.45 14.73
N PHE A 397 -13.22 28.25 15.67
CA PHE A 397 -13.08 27.33 16.80
C PHE A 397 -13.09 25.86 16.37
N LEU A 398 -13.90 25.49 15.35
CA LEU A 398 -13.99 24.11 14.86
C LEU A 398 -12.75 23.71 14.03
N ILE A 399 -12.24 24.62 13.20
CA ILE A 399 -11.07 24.38 12.34
C ILE A 399 -9.80 24.26 13.20
N ASN A 400 -9.56 25.19 14.13
CA ASN A 400 -8.35 25.14 14.97
C ASN A 400 -8.36 23.98 15.98
N ARG A 401 -9.53 23.56 16.50
CA ARG A 401 -9.61 22.43 17.44
C ARG A 401 -9.34 21.07 16.77
N TYR A 402 -9.65 20.93 15.48
CA TYR A 402 -9.30 19.72 14.72
C TYR A 402 -7.79 19.60 14.50
N THR A 403 -7.07 20.71 14.30
CA THR A 403 -5.62 20.71 14.10
C THR A 403 -4.86 20.39 15.40
N THR A 404 -5.30 20.88 16.56
CA THR A 404 -4.62 20.61 17.85
C THR A 404 -4.93 19.22 18.41
N ASN A 405 -6.09 18.64 18.08
CA ASN A 405 -6.43 17.26 18.48
C ASN A 405 -5.80 16.20 17.57
N ALA A 406 -5.43 16.53 16.33
CA ALA A 406 -4.77 15.61 15.40
C ALA A 406 -3.38 15.15 15.87
N THR A 407 -2.70 15.95 16.69
CA THR A 407 -1.41 15.58 17.30
C THR A 407 -1.55 14.63 18.50
N SER A 408 -2.66 14.70 19.24
CA SER A 408 -3.00 13.70 20.28
C SER A 408 -3.65 12.42 19.72
N GLU A 409 -4.19 12.47 18.50
CA GLU A 409 -4.75 11.31 17.78
C GLU A 409 -3.68 10.41 17.14
N CYS A 410 -2.40 10.80 17.09
CA CYS A 410 -1.40 10.06 16.33
C CYS A 410 -1.09 8.68 16.97
N GLU A 411 -0.99 8.58 18.30
CA GLU A 411 -0.77 7.28 18.96
C GLU A 411 -1.99 6.36 18.83
N THR A 412 -3.20 6.88 19.02
CA THR A 412 -4.44 6.10 18.88
C THR A 412 -4.69 5.70 17.43
N ARG A 413 -4.42 6.56 16.43
CA ARG A 413 -4.50 6.22 15.00
C ARG A 413 -3.44 5.20 14.59
N VAL A 414 -2.20 5.30 15.08
CA VAL A 414 -1.17 4.30 14.82
C VAL A 414 -1.56 2.95 15.44
N LEU A 415 -2.07 2.95 16.67
CA LEU A 415 -2.63 1.74 17.29
C LEU A 415 -3.81 1.18 16.49
N TRP A 416 -4.79 2.01 16.11
CA TRP A 416 -5.95 1.60 15.33
C TRP A 416 -5.58 1.11 13.93
N LYS A 417 -4.62 1.74 13.24
CA LYS A 417 -4.10 1.26 11.94
C LYS A 417 -3.46 -0.11 12.08
N THR A 418 -2.70 -0.33 13.14
CA THR A 418 -2.05 -1.61 13.44
C THR A 418 -3.08 -2.71 13.75
N VAL A 419 -4.10 -2.37 14.55
CA VAL A 419 -5.21 -3.26 14.88
C VAL A 419 -6.04 -3.56 13.63
N LEU A 420 -6.51 -2.55 12.91
CA LEU A 420 -7.34 -2.70 11.70
C LEU A 420 -6.63 -3.53 10.63
N LYS A 421 -5.35 -3.26 10.33
CA LYS A 421 -4.57 -4.03 9.35
C LYS A 421 -4.52 -5.51 9.72
N ARG A 422 -4.31 -5.83 11.00
CA ARG A 422 -4.29 -7.21 11.50
C ARG A 422 -5.67 -7.88 11.39
N TYR A 423 -6.74 -7.14 11.69
CA TYR A 423 -8.12 -7.62 11.54
C TYR A 423 -8.46 -7.88 10.08
N LEU A 424 -8.17 -6.95 9.19
CA LEU A 424 -8.50 -7.02 7.76
C LEU A 424 -7.78 -8.19 7.09
N TRP A 425 -6.50 -8.39 7.40
CA TRP A 425 -5.73 -9.53 6.90
C TRP A 425 -6.29 -10.87 7.37
N ARG A 426 -6.67 -11.00 8.66
CA ARG A 426 -7.32 -12.22 9.18
C ARG A 426 -8.67 -12.47 8.51
N ILE A 427 -9.48 -11.43 8.32
CA ILE A 427 -10.77 -11.56 7.63
C ILE A 427 -10.55 -12.08 6.21
N LEU A 428 -9.69 -11.41 5.42
CA LEU A 428 -9.42 -11.81 4.04
C LEU A 428 -8.91 -13.25 3.95
N LEU A 429 -7.92 -13.61 4.77
CA LEU A 429 -7.31 -14.94 4.76
C LEU A 429 -8.33 -16.04 5.15
N TYR A 430 -9.06 -15.87 6.24
CA TYR A 430 -10.02 -16.91 6.66
C TYR A 430 -11.23 -16.97 5.76
N SER A 431 -11.75 -15.82 5.29
CA SER A 431 -12.81 -15.79 4.29
C SER A 431 -12.38 -16.46 2.99
N SER A 432 -11.14 -16.25 2.51
CA SER A 432 -10.66 -16.92 1.30
C SER A 432 -10.55 -18.43 1.47
N VAL A 433 -10.07 -18.90 2.64
CA VAL A 433 -10.01 -20.34 2.94
C VAL A 433 -11.41 -20.95 3.06
N ILE A 434 -12.34 -20.28 3.74
CA ILE A 434 -13.73 -20.75 3.86
C ILE A 434 -14.37 -20.83 2.48
N ILE A 435 -14.22 -19.81 1.63
CA ILE A 435 -14.71 -19.82 0.25
C ILE A 435 -14.10 -20.99 -0.54
N ALA A 436 -12.80 -21.24 -0.40
CA ALA A 436 -12.15 -22.38 -1.06
C ALA A 436 -12.75 -23.72 -0.62
N ILE A 437 -13.00 -23.90 0.69
CA ILE A 437 -13.65 -25.12 1.21
C ILE A 437 -15.08 -25.23 0.64
N ILE A 438 -15.84 -24.14 0.60
CA ILE A 438 -17.19 -24.13 0.02
C ILE A 438 -17.17 -24.56 -1.45
N LEU A 439 -16.27 -23.97 -2.25
CA LEU A 439 -16.14 -24.31 -3.67
C LEU A 439 -15.72 -25.76 -3.88
N ILE A 440 -14.77 -26.27 -3.08
CA ILE A 440 -14.36 -27.67 -3.13
C ILE A 440 -15.53 -28.60 -2.78
N THR A 441 -16.27 -28.27 -1.73
CA THR A 441 -17.43 -29.04 -1.31
C THR A 441 -18.50 -29.09 -2.41
N LEU A 442 -18.89 -27.93 -2.95
CA LEU A 442 -19.99 -27.85 -3.93
C LEU A 442 -19.60 -28.41 -5.30
N ARG A 443 -18.35 -28.23 -5.74
CA ARG A 443 -17.94 -28.56 -7.11
C ARG A 443 -17.32 -29.95 -7.26
N TYR A 444 -16.73 -30.50 -6.20
CA TYR A 444 -16.04 -31.79 -6.25
C TYR A 444 -16.62 -32.80 -5.26
N LEU A 445 -16.72 -32.44 -3.98
CA LEU A 445 -17.11 -33.39 -2.93
C LEU A 445 -18.57 -33.86 -3.08
N LEU A 446 -19.49 -32.93 -3.34
CA LEU A 446 -20.91 -33.23 -3.43
C LEU A 446 -21.26 -34.07 -4.68
N PRO A 447 -20.82 -33.73 -5.90
CA PRO A 447 -21.03 -34.58 -7.08
C PRO A 447 -20.42 -35.98 -6.91
N TRP A 448 -19.23 -36.07 -6.27
CA TRP A 448 -18.59 -37.34 -6.00
C TRP A 448 -19.40 -38.20 -5.00
N LEU A 449 -19.88 -37.61 -3.91
CA LEU A 449 -20.73 -38.30 -2.93
C LEU A 449 -22.08 -38.74 -3.53
N GLU A 450 -22.65 -37.97 -4.46
CA GLU A 450 -23.88 -38.36 -5.17
C GLU A 450 -23.71 -39.63 -6.01
N THR A 451 -22.49 -39.91 -6.51
CA THR A 451 -22.22 -41.16 -7.25
C THR A 451 -22.14 -42.41 -6.36
N ILE A 452 -21.78 -42.25 -5.09
CA ILE A 452 -21.56 -43.39 -4.17
C ILE A 452 -22.78 -43.62 -3.26
N ILE A 453 -23.34 -42.55 -2.66
CA ILE A 453 -24.46 -42.65 -1.69
C ILE A 453 -25.45 -41.48 -1.90
N PRO A 454 -26.41 -41.60 -2.84
CA PRO A 454 -27.31 -40.50 -3.22
C PRO A 454 -28.17 -39.95 -2.08
N SER A 455 -28.63 -40.83 -1.17
CA SER A 455 -29.58 -40.46 -0.12
C SER A 455 -28.96 -39.66 1.03
N TRP A 456 -27.67 -39.87 1.30
CA TRP A 456 -26.94 -39.26 2.42
C TRP A 456 -25.87 -38.28 1.96
N SER A 457 -25.64 -38.13 0.64
CA SER A 457 -24.58 -37.31 0.05
C SER A 457 -24.59 -35.87 0.58
N ARG A 458 -25.76 -35.25 0.65
CA ARG A 458 -25.95 -33.86 1.10
C ARG A 458 -25.63 -33.67 2.59
N LEU A 459 -26.11 -34.58 3.45
CA LEU A 459 -25.84 -34.53 4.89
C LEU A 459 -24.36 -34.79 5.20
N ILE A 460 -23.73 -35.74 4.51
CA ILE A 460 -22.30 -36.05 4.68
C ILE A 460 -21.45 -34.86 4.20
N ALA A 461 -21.81 -34.26 3.05
CA ALA A 461 -21.13 -33.09 2.53
C ALA A 461 -21.19 -31.90 3.50
N ASP A 462 -22.35 -31.64 4.11
CA ASP A 462 -22.52 -30.59 5.12
C ASP A 462 -21.68 -30.84 6.36
N ILE A 463 -21.67 -32.07 6.89
CA ILE A 463 -20.88 -32.42 8.08
C ILE A 463 -19.39 -32.24 7.81
N VAL A 464 -18.91 -32.70 6.65
CA VAL A 464 -17.50 -32.56 6.25
C VAL A 464 -17.15 -31.08 6.06
N ALA A 465 -17.98 -30.33 5.34
CA ALA A 465 -17.78 -28.91 5.08
C ALA A 465 -17.72 -28.09 6.37
N LEU A 466 -18.71 -28.27 7.26
CA LEU A 466 -18.77 -27.56 8.54
C LEU A 466 -17.62 -27.96 9.47
N SER A 467 -17.23 -29.23 9.49
CA SER A 467 -16.08 -29.71 10.27
C SER A 467 -14.78 -29.05 9.79
N CYS A 468 -14.52 -29.06 8.48
CA CYS A 468 -13.36 -28.40 7.87
C CYS A 468 -13.36 -26.88 8.03
N MET A 469 -14.54 -26.24 7.97
CA MET A 469 -14.68 -24.78 8.15
C MET A 469 -14.61 -24.34 9.61
N SER A 470 -14.96 -25.22 10.56
CA SER A 470 -15.07 -24.88 11.99
C SER A 470 -13.85 -24.16 12.59
N PRO A 471 -12.58 -24.55 12.35
CA PRO A 471 -11.43 -23.82 12.88
C PRO A 471 -11.32 -22.40 12.30
N PHE A 472 -11.69 -22.21 11.03
CA PHE A 472 -11.58 -20.92 10.33
C PHE A 472 -12.74 -19.99 10.67
N LEU A 473 -13.97 -20.51 10.76
CA LEU A 473 -15.13 -19.77 11.25
C LEU A 473 -14.88 -19.27 12.67
N LEU A 474 -14.30 -20.12 13.51
CA LEU A 474 -13.97 -19.78 14.89
C LEU A 474 -12.82 -18.78 14.99
N ALA A 475 -11.79 -18.90 14.15
CA ALA A 475 -10.72 -17.92 14.03
C ALA A 475 -11.20 -16.56 13.49
N LEU A 476 -12.19 -16.56 12.59
CA LEU A 476 -12.85 -15.35 12.07
C LEU A 476 -13.66 -14.64 13.16
N ALA A 477 -14.39 -15.39 13.98
CA ALA A 477 -15.24 -14.87 15.05
C ALA A 477 -14.43 -14.38 16.29
N MET A 478 -13.22 -14.88 16.51
CA MET A 478 -12.39 -14.52 17.68
C MET A 478 -11.74 -13.13 17.56
N PRO A 479 -11.69 -12.31 18.63
CA PRO A 479 -11.02 -11.01 18.61
C PRO A 479 -9.50 -11.13 18.36
N ALA A 480 -8.99 -10.30 17.45
CA ALA A 480 -7.58 -10.30 17.04
C ALA A 480 -6.69 -9.31 17.80
N SER A 481 -7.27 -8.48 18.69
CA SER A 481 -6.53 -7.53 19.52
C SER A 481 -5.87 -8.21 20.72
N ARG A 482 -4.62 -7.84 21.02
CA ARG A 482 -3.94 -8.28 22.26
C ARG A 482 -4.64 -7.63 23.46
N LYS A 483 -4.66 -8.31 24.61
CA LYS A 483 -5.34 -7.83 25.83
C LYS A 483 -4.82 -6.44 26.26
N THR A 484 -3.51 -6.25 26.23
CA THR A 484 -2.82 -4.97 26.50
C THR A 484 -3.09 -3.89 25.45
N GLU A 485 -3.22 -4.22 24.17
CA GLU A 485 -3.59 -3.25 23.11
C GLU A 485 -5.04 -2.79 23.28
N ARG A 486 -5.94 -3.72 23.62
CA ARG A 486 -7.35 -3.42 23.93
C ARG A 486 -7.47 -2.55 25.17
N GLU A 487 -6.73 -2.86 26.23
CA GLU A 487 -6.69 -2.05 27.46
C GLU A 487 -6.10 -0.65 27.20
N ARG A 488 -5.05 -0.52 26.37
CA ARG A 488 -4.51 0.79 25.95
C ARG A 488 -5.50 1.59 25.10
N LEU A 489 -6.23 0.94 24.19
CA LEU A 489 -7.28 1.59 23.38
C LEU A 489 -8.46 2.07 24.24
N ILE A 490 -8.86 1.28 25.23
CA ILE A 490 -9.93 1.62 26.18
C ILE A 490 -9.47 2.72 27.14
N ALA A 491 -8.22 2.66 27.63
CA ALA A 491 -7.63 3.66 28.52
C ALA A 491 -7.40 5.00 27.82
N ALA A 492 -6.97 4.98 26.55
CA ALA A 492 -6.80 6.18 25.74
C ALA A 492 -8.12 6.85 25.33
N ASN A 493 -9.25 6.14 25.42
CA ASN A 493 -10.55 6.68 25.01
C ASN A 493 -11.71 5.93 25.70
N ALA A 494 -11.98 6.27 26.96
CA ALA A 494 -12.95 5.60 27.83
C ALA A 494 -14.44 5.70 27.39
N ARG A 495 -14.75 6.20 26.18
CA ARG A 495 -16.14 6.43 25.72
C ARG A 495 -16.53 5.81 24.37
N PHE A 496 -15.64 5.13 23.64
CA PHE A 496 -15.99 4.54 22.34
C PHE A 496 -15.45 3.11 22.15
N ASP A 497 -16.04 2.14 22.87
CA ASP A 497 -15.91 0.71 22.54
C ASP A 497 -16.59 0.33 21.21
N VAL A 498 -17.36 1.27 20.64
CA VAL A 498 -18.23 1.06 19.47
C VAL A 498 -17.48 0.44 18.28
N PRO A 499 -16.29 0.89 17.84
CA PRO A 499 -15.68 0.31 16.64
C PRO A 499 -15.15 -1.12 16.87
N LEU A 500 -14.69 -1.45 18.08
CA LEU A 500 -14.31 -2.84 18.42
C LEU A 500 -15.53 -3.76 18.45
N ILE A 501 -16.66 -3.25 18.98
CA ILE A 501 -17.94 -3.97 18.99
C ILE A 501 -18.45 -4.15 17.56
N VAL A 502 -18.45 -3.10 16.73
CA VAL A 502 -18.86 -3.15 15.32
C VAL A 502 -18.01 -4.14 14.53
N MET A 503 -16.68 -4.15 14.72
CA MET A 503 -15.80 -5.16 14.10
C MET A 503 -16.04 -6.57 14.63
N SER A 504 -16.44 -6.72 15.89
CA SER A 504 -16.87 -8.02 16.41
C SER A 504 -18.18 -8.49 15.78
N LEU A 505 -19.16 -7.60 15.68
CA LEU A 505 -20.47 -7.86 15.08
C LEU A 505 -20.34 -8.19 13.58
N PHE A 506 -19.55 -7.41 12.84
CA PHE A 506 -19.30 -7.64 11.42
C PHE A 506 -18.74 -9.04 11.17
N ARG A 507 -17.76 -9.48 11.97
CA ARG A 507 -17.17 -10.82 11.81
C ARG A 507 -18.11 -11.94 12.22
N MET A 508 -18.90 -11.73 13.28
CA MET A 508 -19.96 -12.65 13.68
C MET A 508 -21.00 -12.81 12.58
N LEU A 509 -21.46 -11.71 11.99
CA LEU A 509 -22.36 -11.72 10.84
C LEU A 509 -21.73 -12.41 9.63
N LEU A 510 -20.44 -12.19 9.37
CA LEU A 510 -19.73 -12.82 8.26
C LEU A 510 -19.58 -14.34 8.47
N SER A 511 -19.26 -14.80 9.68
CA SER A 511 -19.24 -16.23 10.01
C SER A 511 -20.62 -16.88 9.90
N LEU A 512 -21.66 -16.20 10.38
CA LEU A 512 -23.04 -16.65 10.25
C LEU A 512 -23.44 -16.73 8.76
N GLY A 513 -23.07 -15.72 7.98
CA GLY A 513 -23.32 -15.66 6.53
C GLY A 513 -22.71 -16.84 5.79
N PHE A 514 -21.48 -17.24 6.13
CA PHE A 514 -20.88 -18.43 5.53
C PHE A 514 -21.64 -19.72 5.88
N ILE A 515 -22.01 -19.91 7.16
CA ILE A 515 -22.77 -21.09 7.60
C ILE A 515 -24.14 -21.14 6.90
N ILE A 516 -24.84 -20.01 6.81
CA ILE A 516 -26.13 -19.93 6.12
C ILE A 516 -25.95 -20.21 4.64
N TYR A 517 -24.94 -19.62 3.99
CA TYR A 517 -24.67 -19.81 2.58
C TYR A 517 -24.41 -21.29 2.25
N THR A 518 -23.56 -21.98 3.01
CA THR A 518 -23.25 -23.40 2.78
C THR A 518 -24.50 -24.28 2.85
N LEU A 519 -25.30 -24.12 3.91
CA LEU A 519 -26.52 -24.90 4.13
C LEU A 519 -27.62 -24.55 3.10
N SER A 520 -27.70 -23.27 2.71
CA SER A 520 -28.67 -22.82 1.71
C SER A 520 -28.35 -23.33 0.31
N ALA A 521 -27.06 -23.49 -0.01
CA ALA A 521 -26.59 -23.99 -1.30
C ALA A 521 -26.83 -25.49 -1.48
N ILE A 522 -26.83 -26.27 -0.39
CA ILE A 522 -26.98 -27.74 -0.43
C ILE A 522 -28.44 -28.17 -0.25
N HIS A 523 -29.21 -27.45 0.57
CA HIS A 523 -30.60 -27.80 0.88
C HIS A 523 -31.61 -26.80 0.31
N SER A 524 -31.86 -25.71 1.05
CA SER A 524 -32.79 -24.65 0.67
C SER A 524 -32.58 -23.44 1.57
N MET A 525 -33.05 -22.27 1.13
CA MET A 525 -32.94 -21.02 1.89
C MET A 525 -33.52 -21.16 3.31
N ARG A 526 -34.68 -21.81 3.49
CA ARG A 526 -35.33 -21.98 4.80
C ARG A 526 -34.50 -22.81 5.77
N VAL A 527 -33.91 -23.91 5.30
CA VAL A 527 -33.06 -24.78 6.11
C VAL A 527 -31.77 -24.05 6.50
N GLY A 528 -31.17 -23.30 5.55
CA GLY A 528 -29.98 -22.51 5.80
C GLY A 528 -30.15 -21.50 6.93
N TRP A 529 -31.29 -20.80 6.98
CA TRP A 529 -31.57 -19.85 8.07
C TRP A 529 -31.81 -20.54 9.42
N ILE A 530 -32.70 -21.55 9.48
CA ILE A 530 -33.08 -22.19 10.75
C ILE A 530 -31.89 -22.95 11.37
N VAL A 531 -31.25 -23.80 10.57
CA VAL A 531 -30.14 -24.64 11.03
C VAL A 531 -28.86 -23.82 11.18
N GLY A 532 -28.63 -22.83 10.30
CA GLY A 532 -27.46 -21.96 10.37
C GLY A 532 -27.43 -21.11 11.63
N PHE A 533 -28.58 -20.54 12.05
CA PHE A 533 -28.66 -19.83 13.33
C PHE A 533 -28.40 -20.74 14.54
N LEU A 534 -28.93 -21.97 14.53
CA LEU A 534 -28.72 -22.94 15.61
C LEU A 534 -27.23 -23.31 15.76
N ILE A 535 -26.56 -23.61 14.64
CA ILE A 535 -25.14 -23.95 14.62
C ILE A 535 -24.29 -22.74 15.04
N PHE A 536 -24.63 -21.55 14.58
CA PHE A 536 -23.95 -20.32 15.00
C PHE A 536 -24.10 -20.04 16.50
N MET A 537 -25.29 -20.29 17.07
CA MET A 537 -25.54 -20.15 18.51
C MET A 537 -24.73 -21.17 19.33
N LEU A 538 -24.67 -22.43 18.88
CA LEU A 538 -23.81 -23.46 19.49
C LEU A 538 -22.32 -23.08 19.41
N MET A 539 -21.89 -22.50 18.29
CA MET A 539 -20.53 -22.02 18.09
C MET A 539 -20.17 -20.87 19.05
N LEU A 540 -21.10 -19.94 19.31
CA LEU A 540 -20.92 -18.88 20.31
C LEU A 540 -20.76 -19.44 21.73
N ILE A 541 -21.53 -20.47 22.09
CA ILE A 541 -21.41 -21.15 23.39
C ILE A 541 -20.06 -21.85 23.53
N ALA A 542 -19.61 -22.55 22.48
CA ALA A 542 -18.30 -23.24 22.45
C ALA A 542 -17.11 -22.27 22.62
N LEU A 543 -17.29 -20.98 22.33
CA LEU A 543 -16.29 -19.92 22.44
C LEU A 543 -15.99 -19.48 23.90
N SER A 544 -16.75 -19.95 24.88
CA SER A 544 -16.78 -19.37 26.23
C SER A 544 -15.69 -19.85 27.21
N GLY A 545 -14.90 -20.90 26.93
CA GLY A 545 -13.87 -21.31 27.89
C GLY A 545 -12.67 -22.14 27.38
N ARG A 546 -12.92 -23.29 26.75
CA ARG A 546 -11.85 -24.29 26.49
C ARG A 546 -11.12 -24.10 25.14
N LEU A 547 -11.84 -23.77 24.07
CA LEU A 547 -11.26 -23.56 22.72
C LEU A 547 -10.39 -22.30 22.62
N ARG A 548 -10.70 -21.26 23.40
CA ARG A 548 -9.93 -20.00 23.42
C ARG A 548 -8.47 -20.20 23.85
N LYS A 549 -8.19 -21.18 24.72
CA LYS A 549 -6.81 -21.54 25.12
C LYS A 549 -6.09 -22.35 24.04
N HIS A 550 -6.78 -23.33 23.43
CA HIS A 550 -6.19 -24.19 22.39
C HIS A 550 -5.87 -23.41 21.10
N MET A 551 -6.77 -22.55 20.65
CA MET A 551 -6.57 -21.75 19.44
C MET A 551 -5.51 -20.66 19.61
N ARG A 552 -5.39 -20.04 20.79
CA ARG A 552 -4.27 -19.13 21.09
C ARG A 552 -2.92 -19.83 20.96
N ARG A 553 -2.85 -21.12 21.33
CA ARG A 553 -1.64 -21.93 21.18
C ARG A 553 -1.30 -22.13 19.71
N ILE A 554 -2.27 -22.60 18.91
CA ILE A 554 -2.10 -22.85 17.46
C ILE A 554 -1.75 -21.55 16.71
N GLU A 555 -2.46 -20.46 16.99
CA GLU A 555 -2.21 -19.14 16.39
C GLU A 555 -0.81 -18.63 16.76
N SER A 556 -0.39 -18.77 18.03
CA SER A 556 0.97 -18.39 18.45
C SER A 556 2.05 -19.21 17.75
N THR A 557 1.85 -20.52 17.59
CA THR A 557 2.82 -21.39 16.91
C THR A 557 2.91 -21.08 15.41
N PHE A 558 1.77 -20.83 14.75
CA PHE A 558 1.72 -20.53 13.32
C PHE A 558 2.30 -19.14 12.98
N PHE A 559 1.97 -18.10 13.76
CA PHE A 559 2.55 -16.77 13.58
C PHE A 559 4.03 -16.72 13.93
N ASN A 560 4.48 -17.46 14.96
CA ASN A 560 5.91 -17.55 15.28
C ASN A 560 6.70 -18.26 14.16
N ASN A 561 6.10 -19.23 13.48
CA ASN A 561 6.73 -19.94 12.36
C ASN A 561 6.73 -19.10 11.06
N LEU A 562 5.71 -18.27 10.81
CA LEU A 562 5.67 -17.40 9.62
C LEU A 562 6.54 -16.15 9.75
N ASN A 563 6.63 -15.58 10.95
CA ASN A 563 7.38 -14.36 11.22
C ASN A 563 8.79 -14.62 11.79
N GLU A 564 9.32 -15.86 11.69
CA GLU A 564 10.61 -16.20 12.27
C GLU A 564 11.76 -15.28 11.80
N ARG A 565 11.71 -14.82 10.54
CA ARG A 565 12.66 -13.84 9.97
C ARG A 565 12.46 -12.40 10.48
N GLU A 566 11.24 -12.00 10.82
CA GLU A 566 10.89 -10.63 11.25
C GLU A 566 10.97 -10.47 12.78
N LEU A 567 10.74 -11.56 13.54
CA LEU A 567 10.94 -11.66 14.98
C LEU A 567 12.43 -11.67 15.35
N ARG A 568 13.31 -12.23 14.50
CA ARG A 568 14.77 -12.13 14.65
C ARG A 568 15.32 -10.72 14.38
N ARG A 569 14.67 -9.92 13.52
CA ARG A 569 15.08 -8.54 13.21
C ARG A 569 14.61 -7.50 14.25
N SER A 570 13.48 -7.73 14.93
CA SER A 570 12.84 -6.72 15.78
C SER A 570 13.08 -6.89 17.29
N GLY A 571 13.76 -7.96 17.74
CA GLY A 571 13.99 -8.24 19.17
C GLY A 571 12.73 -8.47 20.01
N ARG A 572 11.54 -8.43 19.38
CA ARG A 572 10.24 -8.35 20.04
C ARG A 572 9.71 -9.74 20.42
N ASN A 573 10.51 -10.48 21.18
CA ASN A 573 10.09 -11.52 22.11
C ASN A 573 11.21 -11.97 23.06
N ASN A 574 12.20 -11.13 23.33
CA ASN A 574 13.29 -11.44 24.26
C ASN A 574 13.01 -10.86 25.65
N ASN A 575 11.83 -11.17 26.22
CA ASN A 575 11.53 -10.85 27.62
C ASN A 575 12.45 -11.69 28.53
N LEU A 576 13.54 -11.08 28.96
CA LEU A 576 14.63 -11.71 29.72
C LEU A 576 14.56 -11.38 31.22
N VAL A 577 13.35 -11.37 31.80
CA VAL A 577 13.01 -10.83 33.15
C VAL A 577 12.59 -9.36 33.07
N SER A 578 11.61 -8.98 33.91
CA SER A 578 10.88 -7.71 33.91
C SER A 578 11.74 -6.49 33.54
N ASP A 579 11.33 -5.85 32.45
CA ASP A 579 11.72 -4.51 31.96
C ASP A 579 13.13 -4.32 31.35
N MET A 580 13.96 -5.36 31.14
CA MET A 580 15.27 -5.21 30.46
C MET A 580 15.32 -5.70 29.01
N HIS A 581 15.94 -4.91 28.14
CA HIS A 581 16.06 -5.11 26.69
C HIS A 581 17.52 -5.04 26.22
N LEU A 582 17.84 -5.77 25.15
CA LEU A 582 19.12 -5.69 24.43
C LEU A 582 18.92 -4.81 23.19
N ALA A 583 19.65 -3.70 23.11
CA ALA A 583 19.67 -2.79 21.97
C ALA A 583 21.07 -2.76 21.33
N TYR A 584 21.14 -2.43 20.04
CA TYR A 584 22.41 -2.18 19.34
C TYR A 584 22.46 -0.71 18.96
N ILE A 585 23.49 0.00 19.42
CA ILE A 585 23.64 1.45 19.21
C ILE A 585 24.98 1.71 18.56
N GLU A 586 24.97 2.47 17.46
CA GLU A 586 26.20 2.90 16.77
C GLU A 586 26.82 4.10 17.49
N VAL A 587 28.11 4.05 17.75
CA VAL A 587 28.86 5.12 18.43
C VAL A 587 29.19 6.21 17.43
N GLY A 588 28.55 7.36 17.57
CA GLY A 588 28.81 8.55 16.75
C GLY A 588 30.17 9.19 17.04
N TYR A 589 30.67 9.98 16.09
CA TYR A 589 31.97 10.66 16.18
C TYR A 589 32.06 11.69 17.32
N GLY A 590 30.93 12.24 17.76
CA GLY A 590 30.83 13.19 18.87
C GLY A 590 30.55 12.55 20.23
N CYS A 591 30.52 11.22 20.33
CA CYS A 591 30.21 10.54 21.58
C CYS A 591 31.32 10.79 22.63
N PRO A 592 30.98 11.25 23.86
CA PRO A 592 31.96 11.63 24.88
C PRO A 592 32.75 10.46 25.45
N PHE A 593 32.33 9.21 25.21
CA PHE A 593 33.00 7.99 25.66
C PHE A 593 33.98 7.44 24.60
N VAL A 594 34.11 8.12 23.46
CA VAL A 594 35.04 7.72 22.40
C VAL A 594 36.48 7.85 22.89
N GLY A 595 37.23 6.77 22.76
CA GLY A 595 38.60 6.66 23.23
C GLY A 595 38.70 6.11 24.66
N ASP A 596 37.65 6.16 25.48
CA ASP A 596 37.69 5.65 26.85
C ASP A 596 37.67 4.12 26.88
N ARG A 597 38.28 3.54 27.93
CA ARG A 597 38.09 2.11 28.23
C ARG A 597 36.70 1.93 28.82
N LEU A 598 36.08 0.77 28.59
CA LEU A 598 34.74 0.46 29.12
C LEU A 598 34.62 0.62 30.65
N ILE A 599 35.71 0.39 31.39
CA ILE A 599 35.74 0.61 32.84
C ILE A 599 35.76 2.10 33.21
N ASP A 600 36.39 2.93 32.36
CA ASP A 600 36.56 4.37 32.58
C ASP A 600 35.32 5.15 32.10
N SER A 601 34.58 4.62 31.12
CA SER A 601 33.36 5.24 30.58
C SER A 601 32.19 5.28 31.56
N ASN A 602 32.26 4.47 32.63
CA ASN A 602 31.27 4.40 33.71
C ASN A 602 29.81 4.20 33.24
N LEU A 603 29.59 3.61 32.06
CA LEU A 603 28.26 3.45 31.45
C LEU A 603 27.26 2.73 32.38
N ARG A 604 27.73 1.72 33.12
CA ARG A 604 26.92 1.00 34.09
C ARG A 604 26.53 1.84 35.30
N GLN A 605 27.45 2.65 35.82
CA GLN A 605 27.19 3.48 37.01
C GLN A 605 26.36 4.72 36.69
N ARG A 606 26.61 5.34 35.53
CA ARG A 606 25.94 6.59 35.12
C ARG A 606 24.56 6.37 34.49
N TYR A 607 24.40 5.32 33.69
CA TYR A 607 23.19 5.11 32.88
C TYR A 607 22.50 3.77 33.18
N GLY A 608 23.04 2.95 34.08
CA GLY A 608 22.43 1.66 34.45
C GLY A 608 22.55 0.58 33.37
N VAL A 609 23.26 0.85 32.28
CA VAL A 609 23.35 -0.05 31.12
C VAL A 609 24.60 -0.94 31.14
N ASN A 610 24.50 -2.15 30.58
CA ASN A 610 25.64 -3.07 30.44
C ASN A 610 26.00 -3.30 28.97
N VAL A 611 27.28 -3.23 28.62
CA VAL A 611 27.74 -3.54 27.26
C VAL A 611 27.95 -5.05 27.11
N ALA A 612 27.14 -5.67 26.27
CA ALA A 612 27.14 -7.09 25.95
C ALA A 612 28.02 -7.46 24.75
N SER A 613 28.21 -6.54 23.79
CA SER A 613 29.09 -6.74 22.64
C SER A 613 29.60 -5.44 22.04
N ILE A 614 30.73 -5.50 21.33
CA ILE A 614 31.22 -4.42 20.46
C ILE A 614 31.44 -5.00 19.07
N GLN A 615 30.79 -4.45 18.06
CA GLN A 615 31.11 -4.74 16.68
C GLN A 615 31.94 -3.60 16.11
N ARG A 616 33.14 -3.92 15.64
CA ARG A 616 34.11 -2.99 15.06
C ARG A 616 34.37 -3.37 13.61
N GLY A 617 33.68 -2.72 12.69
CA GLY A 617 33.67 -3.11 11.28
C GLY A 617 33.27 -4.58 11.11
N SER A 618 34.20 -5.41 10.63
CA SER A 618 34.00 -6.86 10.45
C SER A 618 34.33 -7.71 11.68
N SER A 619 34.89 -7.11 12.74
CA SER A 619 35.28 -7.83 13.97
C SER A 619 34.16 -7.72 15.01
N PHE A 620 33.67 -8.86 15.49
CA PHE A 620 32.68 -8.92 16.55
C PHE A 620 33.33 -9.37 17.85
N ILE A 621 33.30 -8.49 18.86
CA ILE A 621 33.83 -8.73 20.19
C ILE A 621 32.66 -9.04 21.11
N ALA A 622 32.44 -10.32 21.36
CA ALA A 622 31.46 -10.79 22.32
C ALA A 622 31.98 -10.56 23.74
N VAL A 623 31.17 -9.91 24.60
CA VAL A 623 31.47 -9.64 26.01
C VAL A 623 32.83 -8.97 26.21
N PRO A 624 32.96 -7.70 25.82
CA PRO A 624 34.22 -6.97 25.89
C PRO A 624 34.73 -6.85 27.34
N ASN A 625 36.05 -6.94 27.52
CA ASN A 625 36.68 -6.74 28.83
C ASN A 625 36.72 -5.24 29.18
N GLY A 626 36.72 -4.90 30.48
CA GLY A 626 36.72 -3.50 30.94
C GLY A 626 37.89 -2.65 30.44
N THR A 627 38.98 -3.26 29.97
CA THR A 627 40.14 -2.58 29.38
C THR A 627 39.96 -2.21 27.90
N MET A 628 38.92 -2.72 27.25
CA MET A 628 38.65 -2.47 25.83
C MET A 628 38.18 -1.03 25.64
N ARG A 629 38.75 -0.34 24.63
CA ARG A 629 38.35 1.03 24.28
C ARG A 629 37.19 1.06 23.29
N ILE A 630 36.34 2.07 23.41
CA ILE A 630 35.26 2.39 22.47
C ILE A 630 35.81 3.31 21.38
N PHE A 631 35.54 3.01 20.10
CA PHE A 631 35.91 3.85 18.97
C PHE A 631 34.68 4.37 18.21
N PRO A 632 34.79 5.46 17.44
CA PRO A 632 33.68 5.92 16.61
C PRO A 632 33.40 4.90 15.50
N GLY A 633 32.12 4.66 15.22
CA GLY A 633 31.64 3.62 14.30
C GLY A 633 31.58 2.21 14.91
N ASP A 634 31.95 2.02 16.19
CA ASP A 634 31.67 0.77 16.90
C ASP A 634 30.14 0.63 17.11
N ILE A 635 29.58 -0.57 16.92
CA ILE A 635 28.20 -0.87 17.30
C ILE A 635 28.21 -1.57 18.65
N LEU A 636 27.70 -0.92 19.69
CA LEU A 636 27.62 -1.45 21.04
C LEU A 636 26.29 -2.19 21.23
N GLY A 637 26.36 -3.48 21.57
CA GLY A 637 25.23 -4.22 22.09
C GLY A 637 25.06 -3.91 23.58
N ILE A 638 23.95 -3.29 23.97
CA ILE A 638 23.73 -2.73 25.30
C ILE A 638 22.46 -3.34 25.92
N ILE A 639 22.54 -3.74 27.19
CA ILE A 639 21.43 -4.31 27.97
C ILE A 639 21.02 -3.31 29.04
N GLY A 640 19.73 -2.92 29.06
CA GLY A 640 19.14 -2.01 30.05
C GLY A 640 17.62 -1.89 29.88
N THR A 641 16.95 -1.10 30.73
CA THR A 641 15.51 -0.82 30.56
C THR A 641 15.24 0.14 29.39
N ASP A 642 14.00 0.18 28.91
CA ASP A 642 13.60 1.11 27.83
C ASP A 642 13.97 2.57 28.16
N GLU A 643 13.77 2.98 29.42
CA GLU A 643 14.10 4.33 29.92
C GLU A 643 15.61 4.57 29.94
N GLN A 644 16.41 3.58 30.36
CA GLN A 644 17.87 3.67 30.40
C GLN A 644 18.49 3.74 29.00
N ILE A 645 17.95 2.96 28.06
CA ILE A 645 18.40 2.96 26.67
C ILE A 645 18.02 4.28 25.98
N GLN A 646 16.80 4.79 26.19
CA GLN A 646 16.37 6.08 25.65
C GLN A 646 17.18 7.27 26.21
N ALA A 647 17.59 7.22 27.47
CA ALA A 647 18.44 8.25 28.07
C ALA A 647 19.86 8.27 27.46
N LEU A 648 20.35 7.12 26.99
CA LEU A 648 21.71 6.96 26.48
C LEU A 648 21.84 7.23 24.97
N LEU A 649 20.81 6.88 24.19
CA LEU A 649 20.73 7.05 22.73
C LEU A 649 21.21 8.42 22.22
N PRO A 650 20.66 9.57 22.69
CA PRO A 650 21.03 10.88 22.15
C PRO A 650 22.47 11.31 22.48
N ILE A 651 23.14 10.63 23.41
CA ILE A 651 24.52 10.93 23.82
C ILE A 651 25.51 10.11 22.98
N ILE A 652 25.18 8.84 22.71
CA ILE A 652 26.04 7.95 21.93
C ILE A 652 25.96 8.27 20.43
N GLU A 653 24.80 8.70 19.92
CA GLU A 653 24.60 8.97 18.48
C GLU A 653 24.99 10.40 18.06
N GLN A 654 25.59 11.20 18.94
CA GLN A 654 26.04 12.55 18.60
C GLN A 654 27.01 12.53 17.42
N GLY A 655 26.59 13.11 16.28
CA GLY A 655 27.44 13.34 15.10
C GLY A 655 27.26 12.39 13.90
N ASN A 656 26.27 11.48 13.90
CA ASN A 656 26.02 10.62 12.74
C ASN A 656 25.10 11.28 11.71
N GLU A 657 25.68 12.07 10.79
CA GLU A 657 25.11 12.25 9.46
C GLU A 657 25.79 11.27 8.49
N THR A 658 24.96 10.44 7.83
CA THR A 658 25.24 9.52 6.69
C THR A 658 25.73 8.08 6.96
N GLY A 659 24.84 7.11 6.70
CA GLY A 659 25.09 6.04 5.72
C GLY A 659 25.29 4.58 6.20
N GLY A 660 24.34 3.70 5.85
CA GLY A 660 24.63 2.36 5.32
C GLY A 660 24.33 1.14 6.20
N GLU A 661 23.15 0.54 6.03
CA GLU A 661 22.81 -0.80 6.55
C GLU A 661 23.60 -1.89 5.81
N ASN A 662 24.36 -2.71 6.55
CA ASN A 662 24.91 -3.98 6.06
C ASN A 662 24.42 -5.15 6.92
N GLU A 663 23.54 -5.98 6.34
CA GLU A 663 23.03 -7.22 6.91
C GLU A 663 24.05 -8.37 6.77
N ASN A 664 24.38 -9.08 7.86
CA ASN A 664 24.19 -10.54 8.04
C ASN A 664 25.13 -11.23 9.07
N ARG A 665 24.56 -12.25 9.74
CA ARG A 665 25.14 -13.38 10.51
C ARG A 665 25.26 -13.23 12.04
N ALA A 666 24.19 -13.63 12.74
CA ALA A 666 24.22 -14.10 14.13
C ALA A 666 23.33 -15.34 14.25
N ASP A 667 23.87 -16.52 13.89
CA ASP A 667 23.24 -17.81 14.17
C ASP A 667 24.14 -18.56 15.18
N ASN A 668 23.54 -19.02 16.29
CA ASN A 668 24.04 -19.99 17.30
C ASN A 668 24.38 -19.49 18.72
N ILE A 669 23.59 -18.59 19.32
CA ILE A 669 23.57 -18.43 20.78
C ILE A 669 22.13 -18.59 21.29
N LYS A 670 21.90 -19.47 22.27
CA LYS A 670 20.58 -19.68 22.90
C LYS A 670 20.72 -19.71 24.43
N LEU A 671 19.78 -19.10 25.13
CA LEU A 671 19.58 -19.31 26.57
C LEU A 671 19.00 -20.71 26.77
N THR A 672 19.71 -21.54 27.53
CA THR A 672 19.32 -22.92 27.83
C THR A 672 19.37 -23.13 29.33
N ASN A 673 18.49 -23.97 29.88
CA ASN A 673 18.55 -24.40 31.26
C ASN A 673 19.08 -25.84 31.36
N ILE A 674 19.90 -26.09 32.37
CA ILE A 674 20.47 -27.41 32.64
C ILE A 674 20.18 -27.75 34.08
N LEU A 675 19.48 -28.87 34.29
CA LEU A 675 19.32 -29.46 35.61
C LEU A 675 20.62 -30.20 35.97
N LEU A 676 21.21 -29.88 37.11
CA LEU A 676 22.41 -30.56 37.58
C LEU A 676 22.05 -31.93 38.17
N SER A 677 22.45 -32.99 37.46
CA SER A 677 22.41 -34.37 37.98
C SER A 677 23.49 -34.58 39.05
N GLU A 678 23.34 -35.57 39.94
CA GLU A 678 24.32 -35.89 41.00
C GLU A 678 25.74 -36.18 40.48
N THR A 679 25.88 -36.47 39.19
CA THR A 679 27.14 -36.74 38.49
C THR A 679 27.76 -35.51 37.82
N SER A 680 27.15 -34.34 37.92
CA SER A 680 27.60 -33.14 37.21
C SER A 680 28.94 -32.63 37.75
N PRO A 681 29.91 -32.28 36.88
CA PRO A 681 31.26 -31.81 37.26
C PRO A 681 31.28 -30.42 37.93
N LEU A 682 30.10 -29.79 38.08
CA LEU A 682 29.86 -28.50 38.71
C LEU A 682 29.42 -28.62 40.17
N ILE A 683 28.99 -29.79 40.65
CA ILE A 683 28.54 -29.97 42.03
C ILE A 683 29.68 -29.70 43.02
N GLY A 684 29.38 -28.94 44.08
CA GLY A 684 30.34 -28.57 45.12
C GLY A 684 31.32 -27.44 44.72
N LYS A 685 31.22 -26.90 43.50
CA LYS A 685 31.95 -25.69 43.09
C LYS A 685 31.08 -24.45 43.28
N THR A 686 31.75 -23.32 43.48
CA THR A 686 31.10 -22.01 43.50
C THR A 686 31.00 -21.44 42.10
N SER A 687 30.05 -20.52 41.86
CA SER A 687 29.93 -19.81 40.59
C SER A 687 31.25 -19.16 40.12
N ALA A 688 32.13 -18.69 41.01
CA ALA A 688 33.46 -18.18 40.67
C ALA A 688 34.49 -19.28 40.31
N THR A 689 34.46 -20.44 40.96
CA THR A 689 35.43 -21.54 40.76
C THR A 689 35.02 -22.54 39.69
N SER A 690 33.78 -22.43 39.21
CA SER A 690 33.16 -23.31 38.23
C SER A 690 33.74 -23.22 36.81
N GLN A 691 34.44 -22.13 36.49
CA GLN A 691 35.00 -21.84 35.16
C GLN A 691 33.99 -22.02 34.01
N ILE A 692 32.69 -21.85 34.26
CA ILE A 692 31.63 -21.99 33.25
C ILE A 692 31.89 -21.09 32.03
N ARG A 693 32.41 -19.89 32.29
CA ARG A 693 32.78 -18.91 31.26
C ARG A 693 33.97 -19.35 30.42
N ASP A 694 35.03 -19.86 31.06
CA ASP A 694 36.30 -20.13 30.39
C ASP A 694 36.35 -21.51 29.74
N LYS A 695 35.80 -22.53 30.41
CA LYS A 695 35.87 -23.92 29.97
C LYS A 695 34.71 -24.32 29.05
N TYR A 696 33.52 -23.80 29.31
CA TYR A 696 32.29 -24.19 28.59
C TYR A 696 31.75 -23.07 27.68
N LYS A 697 32.47 -21.94 27.60
CA LYS A 697 32.11 -20.75 26.80
C LYS A 697 30.66 -20.31 27.02
N ALA A 698 30.19 -20.41 28.27
CA ALA A 698 28.82 -20.13 28.64
C ALA A 698 28.74 -19.08 29.75
N LEU A 699 27.69 -18.27 29.75
CA LEU A 699 27.43 -17.31 30.81
C LEU A 699 26.34 -17.84 31.73
N LEU A 700 26.63 -17.96 33.03
CA LEU A 700 25.64 -18.24 34.05
C LEU A 700 24.84 -16.97 34.36
N VAL A 701 23.53 -17.04 34.13
CA VAL A 701 22.59 -15.92 34.26
C VAL A 701 21.86 -16.00 35.61
N ALA A 702 21.43 -17.19 35.99
CA ALA A 702 20.70 -17.43 37.23
C ALA A 702 20.88 -18.88 37.71
N ILE A 703 20.77 -19.07 39.02
CA ILE A 703 20.73 -20.38 39.67
C ILE A 703 19.32 -20.51 40.25
N GLN A 704 18.63 -21.60 39.93
CA GLN A 704 17.35 -21.91 40.52
C GLN A 704 17.51 -23.14 41.40
N HIS A 705 17.24 -23.00 42.69
CA HIS A 705 17.34 -24.11 43.64
C HIS A 705 16.11 -25.03 43.57
N SER A 706 16.23 -26.23 44.13
CA SER A 706 15.18 -27.26 44.13
C SER A 706 13.89 -26.84 44.88
N ASP A 707 13.98 -25.84 45.75
CA ASP A 707 12.85 -25.20 46.45
C ASP A 707 12.15 -24.10 45.63
N GLY A 708 12.65 -23.80 44.42
CA GLY A 708 12.11 -22.80 43.51
C GLY A 708 12.61 -21.37 43.74
N THR A 709 13.56 -21.17 44.67
CA THR A 709 14.20 -19.86 44.87
C THR A 709 15.24 -19.57 43.77
N TYR A 710 15.41 -18.29 43.44
CA TYR A 710 16.33 -17.83 42.40
C TYR A 710 17.43 -17.00 43.00
N ASP A 711 18.67 -17.39 42.73
CA ASP A 711 19.87 -16.69 43.13
C ASP A 711 20.58 -16.10 41.92
N HIS A 712 20.99 -14.84 42.07
CA HIS A 712 21.93 -14.22 41.15
C HIS A 712 23.34 -14.75 41.44
N PRO A 713 24.12 -15.12 40.41
CA PRO A 713 25.47 -15.64 40.62
C PRO A 713 26.40 -14.53 41.12
N THR A 714 26.65 -14.51 42.43
CA THR A 714 27.51 -13.53 43.11
C THR A 714 28.97 -14.00 43.25
N GLY A 715 29.33 -15.15 42.66
CA GLY A 715 30.65 -15.76 42.75
C GLY A 715 30.81 -16.77 43.89
N ASN A 716 30.04 -16.62 44.98
CA ASN A 716 30.10 -17.48 46.16
C ASN A 716 28.98 -18.52 46.25
N ASN A 717 27.95 -18.45 45.40
CA ASN A 717 26.86 -19.42 45.40
C ASN A 717 27.40 -20.82 45.05
N LEU A 718 27.16 -21.80 45.93
CA LEU A 718 27.55 -23.20 45.76
C LEU A 718 26.48 -23.94 44.96
N PHE A 719 26.88 -24.78 44.00
CA PHE A 719 25.93 -25.59 43.23
C PHE A 719 25.61 -26.92 43.93
N ASN A 720 24.32 -27.18 44.11
CA ASN A 720 23.78 -28.38 44.74
C ASN A 720 23.12 -29.31 43.70
N PRO A 721 23.02 -30.62 43.98
CA PRO A 721 22.25 -31.54 43.15
C PRO A 721 20.77 -31.12 43.08
N GLY A 722 20.20 -31.09 41.88
CA GLY A 722 18.83 -30.63 41.66
C GLY A 722 18.67 -29.13 41.38
N ASP A 723 19.75 -28.35 41.42
CA ASP A 723 19.74 -26.96 40.95
C ASP A 723 19.60 -26.90 39.42
N ILE A 724 18.88 -25.89 38.93
CA ILE A 724 18.75 -25.57 37.50
C ILE A 724 19.61 -24.34 37.20
N LEU A 725 20.66 -24.53 36.40
CA LEU A 725 21.51 -23.45 35.93
C LEU A 725 20.97 -22.88 34.61
N TRP A 726 20.76 -21.57 34.58
CA TRP A 726 20.37 -20.84 33.38
C TRP A 726 21.62 -20.29 32.69
N LEU A 727 21.93 -20.82 31.51
CA LEU A 727 23.19 -20.62 30.80
C LEU A 727 22.96 -20.07 29.39
N VAL A 728 23.77 -19.09 28.98
CA VAL A 728 23.79 -18.56 27.60
C VAL A 728 25.05 -19.05 26.91
N GLY A 729 24.90 -19.83 25.83
CA GLY A 729 26.03 -20.40 25.09
C GLY A 729 25.59 -21.21 23.85
N ASP A 730 26.53 -21.90 23.21
CA ASP A 730 26.24 -22.86 22.12
C ASP A 730 25.63 -24.15 22.70
N PRO A 731 24.42 -24.56 22.30
CA PRO A 731 23.75 -25.76 22.79
C PRO A 731 24.61 -27.03 22.72
N LYS A 732 25.48 -27.16 21.71
CA LYS A 732 26.32 -28.35 21.53
C LYS A 732 27.43 -28.47 22.57
N GLN A 733 27.95 -27.35 23.08
CA GLN A 733 28.99 -27.34 24.10
C GLN A 733 28.40 -27.54 25.51
N LEU A 734 27.15 -27.08 25.68
CA LEU A 734 26.39 -27.13 26.92
C LEU A 734 25.87 -28.53 27.28
N GLU A 735 25.74 -29.47 26.33
CA GLU A 735 25.31 -30.85 26.65
C GLU A 735 26.26 -31.60 27.59
N SER A 736 27.54 -31.20 27.64
CA SER A 736 28.55 -31.80 28.55
C SER A 736 28.37 -31.46 30.03
N LEU A 737 27.37 -30.63 30.38
CA LEU A 737 27.08 -30.16 31.74
C LEU A 737 25.88 -30.86 32.41
N LYS A 738 25.11 -31.65 31.67
CA LYS A 738 23.93 -32.39 32.16
C LYS A 738 24.30 -33.49 33.15
#